data_AF-A0ABD2CVE5-F1
#
_entry.id   AF-A0ABD2CVE5-F1
#
_cell.length_a   1.000
_cell.length_b   1.000
_cell.length_c   1.000
_cell.angle_alpha   90.00
_cell.angle_beta   90.00
_cell.angle_gamma   90.00
#
_symmetry.space_group_name_H-M   'P 1'
#
loop_
_entity.id
_entity.type
_entity.pdbx_description
1 polymer ?
#
loop_
_entity_poly.entity_id
_entity_poly.type
_entity_poly.pdbx_seq_one_letter_code
_entity_poly.pdbx_strand_id
1 'polypeptide(L)'
;MTWKRIKKHLGVAIYNFGKEGFCALPLTVGEVVQIYEEYGEWYYGRKKIKGTIGIFPKSYIHILHHQNNIDTLIHEITSVLREWGHHWKHLYVIHSEHFIPMQQQILELIGYRSKILRGTLTIDELKDLKRLATARIDTGNQLLNLDMVVRDDQGNVMNPENTSTIQLYYHHETAAERIRKATNETKKKFLKAQTPVYSHIFFVSVKNFVCKMVEDVELLLTLYDGREMKAITENYVVSWSKEGLARDIDQLHNLRVLFTDLGSRDLARDKVYLACYVIRVGGMEAKEIDHRRSSIAQTNQKVIKSNESMRRPFGVAAMDITLYITGKLEGDVEHHHFIPFVQCCEKESLDGTLRRIISQKDTNIQKSGGNSNNNFGGGQGLWASLKLLRGDVKQVRDENPHLVLGNVAIARKMGFPEVILPGDVRNDLYLTLISGEFSRGAKSTDKNVEVTVKVCNECGTPIPGVMTLGGGTSAIDEYRSVIYYHEDKPRWCETFKIAIPIDEFKQAHLKFTFKHRSSNEAKDKSEKPFALSYVRLMQRNGTTLQDIQHELLVYKLDQKKYEEKDISYLKLPSTRIELFKLHTEKKPTLGSLTLSNKDTFLIATNVCSTKLTQNVDLLGLLNWASHNTDLKESLAALMKVDGEEIVKFLQDVLDALFNILMSNSDSDVYDDMVFECLLYIIGLVSDRKYQHFQPILDLYISESFSATLAYKKLIAVLRKRIDSASTSDGQERDLLLKTMKSLQYCMRFIVESRLLFTELNQDEEEFSQTLTELLHSIVELMRHETDATLLVQGACLKYLPTTIPHLLRVYSGTQLSIILTELLTTLPAGRLTKQKMMTVNDIVHSPLFLDVDCRGILLSKIIVLVRDLLEAKEEVRYNYI
;
A
#
# COMPACT_ATOMS: atom_id res chain seq x y z
N MET A 1 -45.70 37.46 -53.45
CA MET A 1 -45.02 36.84 -52.30
C MET A 1 -44.15 35.69 -52.82
N THR A 2 -42.89 35.57 -52.40
CA THR A 2 -41.91 34.61 -52.98
C THR A 2 -41.22 33.79 -51.89
N TRP A 3 -40.89 32.53 -52.17
CA TRP A 3 -40.08 31.69 -51.28
C TRP A 3 -38.69 32.27 -51.10
N LYS A 4 -38.22 32.35 -49.85
CA LYS A 4 -36.92 32.88 -49.48
C LYS A 4 -35.96 31.73 -49.20
N ARG A 5 -34.81 31.73 -49.89
CA ARG A 5 -33.78 30.71 -49.68
C ARG A 5 -33.07 30.91 -48.34
N ILE A 6 -32.93 29.84 -47.57
CA ILE A 6 -32.19 29.83 -46.31
C ILE A 6 -30.89 29.05 -46.54
N LYS A 7 -29.79 29.45 -45.88
CA LYS A 7 -28.59 28.60 -45.77
C LYS A 7 -29.03 27.23 -45.23
N LYS A 8 -28.54 26.13 -45.79
CA LYS A 8 -29.01 24.75 -45.51
C LYS A 8 -29.04 24.41 -44.00
N HIS A 9 -30.17 24.64 -43.32
CA HIS A 9 -30.34 24.27 -41.91
C HIS A 9 -30.89 22.84 -41.82
N LEU A 10 -30.42 22.08 -40.82
CA LEU A 10 -31.08 20.84 -40.42
C LEU A 10 -32.17 21.16 -39.40
N GLY A 11 -33.32 20.53 -39.54
CA GLY A 11 -34.42 20.61 -38.58
C GLY A 11 -34.91 19.22 -38.20
N VAL A 12 -35.55 19.12 -37.04
CA VAL A 12 -36.20 17.90 -36.55
C VAL A 12 -37.68 18.16 -36.38
N ALA A 13 -38.52 17.26 -36.87
CA ALA A 13 -39.96 17.33 -36.65
C ALA A 13 -40.28 17.12 -35.17
N ILE A 14 -40.94 18.09 -34.55
CA ILE A 14 -41.40 18.03 -33.14
C ILE A 14 -42.86 17.58 -33.03
N TYR A 15 -43.59 17.52 -34.13
CA TYR A 15 -44.97 17.03 -34.20
C TYR A 15 -45.23 16.23 -35.48
N ASN A 16 -46.20 15.32 -35.44
CA ASN A 16 -46.59 14.54 -36.62
C ASN A 16 -47.37 15.44 -37.58
N PHE A 17 -46.95 15.50 -38.84
CA PHE A 17 -47.61 16.24 -39.90
C PHE A 17 -48.08 15.25 -40.97
N GLY A 18 -49.38 14.98 -41.01
CA GLY A 18 -49.99 13.97 -41.88
C GLY A 18 -51.00 14.52 -42.89
N LYS A 19 -50.89 15.79 -43.30
CA LYS A 19 -51.82 16.34 -44.31
C LYS A 19 -51.51 15.79 -45.69
N GLU A 20 -52.49 15.16 -46.33
CA GLU A 20 -52.44 14.79 -47.74
C GLU A 20 -52.72 16.03 -48.61
N GLY A 21 -51.76 16.38 -49.45
CA GLY A 21 -51.85 17.48 -50.41
C GLY A 21 -50.67 17.44 -51.38
N PHE A 22 -50.85 17.96 -52.60
CA PHE A 22 -49.96 17.76 -53.75
C PHE A 22 -48.50 18.24 -53.57
N CYS A 23 -48.21 19.00 -52.51
CA CYS A 23 -46.85 19.48 -52.20
C CYS A 23 -46.45 19.27 -50.73
N ALA A 24 -47.33 18.73 -49.89
CA ALA A 24 -47.08 18.56 -48.46
C ALA A 24 -46.13 17.38 -48.20
N LEU A 25 -45.06 17.61 -47.43
CA LEU A 25 -44.15 16.55 -47.02
C LEU A 25 -44.65 15.96 -45.69
N PRO A 26 -45.20 14.74 -45.65
CA PRO A 26 -45.64 14.15 -44.40
C PRO A 26 -44.44 13.92 -43.49
N LEU A 27 -44.52 14.33 -42.22
CA LEU A 27 -43.45 14.19 -41.23
C LEU A 27 -43.93 13.41 -40.02
N THR A 28 -43.06 12.54 -39.50
CA THR A 28 -43.26 11.90 -38.19
C THR A 28 -42.35 12.56 -37.17
N VAL A 29 -42.80 12.68 -35.92
CA VAL A 29 -41.99 13.20 -34.80
C VAL A 29 -40.62 12.51 -34.79
N GLY A 30 -39.55 13.31 -34.73
CA GLY A 30 -38.16 12.85 -34.74
C GLY A 30 -37.52 12.73 -36.13
N GLU A 31 -38.28 12.89 -37.23
CA GLU A 31 -37.69 12.88 -38.57
C GLU A 31 -36.81 14.12 -38.80
N VAL A 32 -35.60 13.89 -39.32
CA VAL A 32 -34.65 14.95 -39.65
C VAL A 32 -34.86 15.41 -41.09
N VAL A 33 -35.10 16.72 -41.27
CA VAL A 33 -35.27 17.38 -42.55
C VAL A 33 -34.14 18.35 -42.81
N GLN A 34 -33.77 18.50 -44.08
CA GLN A 34 -32.89 19.54 -44.55
C GLN A 34 -33.73 20.64 -45.20
N ILE A 35 -33.65 21.85 -44.67
CA ILE A 35 -34.47 22.98 -45.06
C ILE A 35 -33.71 23.80 -46.11
N TYR A 36 -34.40 24.14 -47.19
CA TYR A 36 -33.86 24.91 -48.30
C TYR A 36 -34.46 26.30 -48.39
N GLU A 37 -35.77 26.42 -48.20
CA GLU A 37 -36.49 27.67 -48.39
C GLU A 37 -37.58 27.84 -47.33
N GLU A 38 -38.02 29.08 -47.12
CA GLU A 38 -39.14 29.43 -46.25
C GLU A 38 -40.12 30.38 -46.93
N TYR A 39 -41.38 30.27 -46.55
CA TYR A 39 -42.46 31.15 -46.99
C TYR A 39 -43.54 31.24 -45.92
N GLY A 40 -43.71 32.42 -45.32
CA GLY A 40 -44.63 32.61 -44.19
C GLY A 40 -44.37 31.58 -43.08
N GLU A 41 -45.41 30.81 -42.75
CA GLU A 41 -45.41 29.73 -41.75
C GLU A 41 -44.97 28.36 -42.29
N TRP A 42 -44.39 28.30 -43.49
CA TRP A 42 -43.97 27.06 -44.13
C TRP A 42 -42.47 27.02 -44.44
N TYR A 43 -41.90 25.84 -44.32
CA TYR A 43 -40.58 25.48 -44.84
C TYR A 43 -40.74 24.58 -46.07
N TYR A 44 -39.75 24.63 -46.96
CA TYR A 44 -39.56 23.70 -48.07
C TYR A 44 -38.20 23.01 -47.90
N GLY A 45 -38.20 21.69 -48.01
CA GLY A 45 -37.01 20.90 -47.72
C GLY A 45 -37.15 19.43 -48.08
N ARG A 46 -36.12 18.65 -47.74
CA ARG A 46 -36.06 17.20 -47.98
C ARG A 46 -35.91 16.39 -46.70
N LYS A 47 -36.44 15.17 -46.66
CA LYS A 47 -36.09 14.20 -45.62
C LYS A 47 -34.64 13.75 -45.79
N LYS A 48 -33.86 13.71 -44.69
CA LYS A 48 -32.44 13.30 -44.73
C LYS A 48 -32.24 11.83 -45.15
N ILE A 49 -33.19 10.95 -44.81
CA ILE A 49 -33.06 9.48 -45.04
C ILE A 49 -33.70 9.05 -46.36
N LYS A 50 -34.94 9.47 -46.64
CA LYS A 50 -35.70 9.01 -47.82
C LYS A 50 -35.57 9.91 -49.05
N GLY A 51 -34.96 11.09 -48.92
CA GLY A 51 -34.76 12.04 -50.02
C GLY A 51 -36.01 12.73 -50.54
N THR A 52 -37.21 12.39 -50.05
CA THR A 52 -38.48 13.02 -50.46
C THR A 52 -38.52 14.50 -50.11
N ILE A 53 -39.06 15.31 -51.02
CA ILE A 53 -39.06 16.77 -50.94
C ILE A 53 -40.50 17.28 -50.85
N GLY A 54 -40.73 18.36 -50.11
CA GLY A 54 -42.02 19.04 -50.07
C GLY A 54 -42.05 20.15 -49.02
N ILE A 55 -43.24 20.70 -48.78
CA ILE A 55 -43.47 21.77 -47.81
C ILE A 55 -43.98 21.22 -46.48
N PHE A 56 -43.57 21.83 -45.37
CA PHE A 56 -43.99 21.47 -44.01
C PHE A 56 -44.04 22.70 -43.10
N PRO A 57 -44.92 22.74 -42.09
CA PRO A 57 -45.09 23.94 -41.25
C PRO A 57 -43.86 24.23 -40.41
N LYS A 58 -43.51 25.51 -40.25
CA LYS A 58 -42.41 25.96 -39.38
C LYS A 58 -42.63 25.55 -37.93
N SER A 59 -43.87 25.69 -37.45
CA SER A 59 -44.27 25.35 -36.08
C SER A 59 -44.09 23.86 -35.73
N TYR A 60 -43.88 23.00 -36.72
CA TYR A 60 -43.71 21.55 -36.54
C TYR A 60 -42.23 21.15 -36.56
N ILE A 61 -41.30 22.11 -36.71
CA ILE A 61 -39.87 21.85 -36.86
C ILE A 61 -39.07 22.64 -35.84
N HIS A 62 -38.18 21.94 -35.15
CA HIS A 62 -37.11 22.54 -34.34
C HIS A 62 -35.81 22.60 -35.15
N ILE A 63 -35.21 23.78 -35.29
CA ILE A 63 -33.95 23.97 -36.04
C ILE A 63 -32.76 23.51 -35.18
N LEU A 64 -31.88 22.69 -35.76
CA LEU A 64 -30.63 22.26 -35.11
C LEU A 64 -29.54 23.30 -35.34
N HIS A 65 -28.97 23.86 -34.28
CA HIS A 65 -27.80 24.75 -34.34
C HIS A 65 -26.53 23.90 -34.37
N HIS A 66 -25.61 24.16 -35.31
CA HIS A 66 -24.33 23.43 -35.38
C HIS A 66 -23.38 23.96 -34.30
N GLN A 67 -22.91 23.10 -33.39
CA GLN A 67 -21.85 23.42 -32.44
C GLN A 67 -20.68 22.47 -32.71
N ASN A 68 -19.52 23.04 -33.06
CA ASN A 68 -18.34 22.29 -33.52
C ASN A 68 -17.81 21.24 -32.52
N ASN A 69 -17.13 20.23 -33.08
CA ASN A 69 -16.40 19.09 -32.48
C ASN A 69 -17.18 18.08 -31.62
N ILE A 70 -18.20 18.49 -30.85
CA ILE A 70 -19.07 17.55 -30.11
C ILE A 70 -20.00 16.78 -31.09
N ASP A 71 -20.29 17.39 -32.25
CA ASP A 71 -21.17 16.84 -33.27
C ASP A 71 -20.61 15.57 -33.95
N THR A 72 -19.29 15.38 -34.07
CA THR A 72 -18.74 14.25 -34.86
C THR A 72 -18.99 12.90 -34.20
N LEU A 73 -18.66 12.76 -32.92
CA LEU A 73 -18.89 11.52 -32.16
C LEU A 73 -20.39 11.23 -31.98
N ILE A 74 -21.21 12.26 -31.76
CA ILE A 74 -22.67 12.10 -31.65
C ILE A 74 -23.26 11.63 -32.99
N HIS A 75 -22.80 12.20 -34.11
CA HIS A 75 -23.20 11.76 -35.44
C HIS A 75 -22.75 10.33 -35.74
N GLU A 76 -21.55 9.96 -35.33
CA GLU A 76 -21.03 8.60 -35.44
C GLU A 76 -21.88 7.62 -34.64
N ILE A 77 -22.08 7.83 -33.33
CA ILE A 77 -22.92 6.96 -32.49
C ILE A 77 -24.34 6.86 -33.08
N THR A 78 -24.89 7.96 -33.57
CA THR A 78 -26.23 7.95 -34.19
C THR A 78 -26.26 7.12 -35.48
N SER A 79 -25.19 7.12 -36.26
CA SER A 79 -25.09 6.35 -37.51
C SER A 79 -24.90 4.86 -37.20
N VAL A 80 -24.00 4.54 -36.28
CA VAL A 80 -23.76 3.16 -35.79
C VAL A 80 -25.04 2.56 -35.22
N LEU A 81 -25.76 3.28 -34.35
CA LEU A 81 -27.02 2.78 -33.77
C LEU A 81 -28.11 2.50 -34.84
N ARG A 82 -28.11 3.24 -35.96
CA ARG A 82 -29.06 3.01 -37.05
C ARG A 82 -28.71 1.76 -37.83
N GLU A 83 -27.43 1.58 -38.15
CA GLU A 83 -26.90 0.39 -38.81
C GLU A 83 -27.10 -0.85 -37.93
N TRP A 84 -26.65 -0.79 -36.67
CA TRP A 84 -26.87 -1.83 -35.67
C TRP A 84 -28.34 -2.13 -35.46
N GLY A 85 -29.22 -1.13 -35.47
CA GLY A 85 -30.66 -1.34 -35.36
C GLY A 85 -31.25 -2.15 -36.51
N HIS A 86 -30.68 -2.06 -37.71
CA HIS A 86 -31.05 -2.92 -38.85
C HIS A 86 -30.58 -4.36 -38.62
N HIS A 87 -29.30 -4.55 -38.27
CA HIS A 87 -28.74 -5.87 -37.99
C HIS A 87 -29.39 -6.54 -36.78
N TRP A 88 -29.69 -5.81 -35.71
CA TRP A 88 -30.34 -6.32 -34.51
C TRP A 88 -31.74 -6.88 -34.78
N LYS A 89 -32.53 -6.23 -35.65
CA LYS A 89 -33.80 -6.78 -36.12
C LYS A 89 -33.60 -8.07 -36.93
N HIS A 90 -32.56 -8.12 -37.74
CA HIS A 90 -32.22 -9.35 -38.47
C HIS A 90 -31.81 -10.48 -37.51
N LEU A 91 -31.00 -10.20 -36.48
CA LEU A 91 -30.61 -11.16 -35.43
C LEU A 91 -31.82 -11.79 -34.73
N TYR A 92 -32.88 -10.99 -34.49
CA TYR A 92 -34.14 -11.47 -33.94
C TYR A 92 -34.83 -12.47 -34.88
N VAL A 93 -34.92 -12.13 -36.17
CA VAL A 93 -35.59 -12.97 -37.19
C VAL A 93 -34.88 -14.31 -37.36
N ILE A 94 -33.55 -14.33 -37.25
CA ILE A 94 -32.75 -15.57 -37.38
C ILE A 94 -32.54 -16.30 -36.04
N HIS A 95 -33.17 -15.84 -34.94
CA HIS A 95 -33.02 -16.40 -33.59
C HIS A 95 -31.55 -16.55 -33.13
N SER A 96 -30.70 -15.57 -33.45
CA SER A 96 -29.29 -15.62 -33.08
C SER A 96 -29.08 -15.38 -31.57
N GLU A 97 -28.16 -16.14 -30.97
CA GLU A 97 -27.70 -15.93 -29.59
C GLU A 97 -27.09 -14.53 -29.37
N HIS A 98 -26.65 -13.85 -30.44
CA HIS A 98 -26.10 -12.50 -30.40
C HIS A 98 -27.16 -11.40 -30.23
N PHE A 99 -28.45 -11.72 -30.31
CA PHE A 99 -29.53 -10.73 -30.17
C PHE A 99 -29.51 -9.98 -28.82
N ILE A 100 -29.38 -10.72 -27.70
CA ILE A 100 -29.37 -10.15 -26.35
C ILE A 100 -28.08 -9.35 -26.07
N PRO A 101 -26.87 -9.87 -26.35
CA PRO A 101 -25.64 -9.08 -26.22
C PRO A 101 -25.68 -7.79 -27.04
N MET A 102 -26.17 -7.86 -28.28
CA MET A 102 -26.26 -6.69 -29.14
C MET A 102 -27.26 -5.64 -28.62
N GLN A 103 -28.38 -6.08 -28.03
CA GLN A 103 -29.33 -5.19 -27.37
C GLN A 103 -28.68 -4.40 -26.23
N GLN A 104 -27.85 -5.05 -25.41
CA GLN A 104 -27.13 -4.39 -24.32
C GLN A 104 -26.16 -3.33 -24.85
N GLN A 105 -25.38 -3.65 -25.89
CA GLN A 105 -24.46 -2.70 -26.54
C GLN A 105 -25.20 -1.47 -27.09
N ILE A 106 -26.36 -1.69 -27.72
CA ILE A 106 -27.22 -0.60 -28.23
C ILE A 106 -27.69 0.32 -27.08
N LEU A 107 -28.16 -0.25 -25.97
CA LEU A 107 -28.64 0.52 -24.82
C LEU A 107 -27.51 1.31 -24.15
N GLU A 108 -26.32 0.71 -24.01
CA GLU A 108 -25.14 1.40 -23.48
C GLU A 108 -24.73 2.60 -24.35
N LEU A 109 -24.65 2.42 -25.68
CA LEU A 109 -24.34 3.51 -26.61
C LEU A 109 -25.38 4.63 -26.59
N ILE A 110 -26.67 4.30 -26.43
CA ILE A 110 -27.73 5.30 -26.24
C ILE A 110 -27.46 6.10 -24.94
N GLY A 111 -27.07 5.41 -23.86
CA GLY A 111 -26.66 6.02 -22.60
C GLY A 111 -25.49 6.99 -22.75
N TYR A 112 -24.43 6.58 -23.45
CA TYR A 112 -23.28 7.45 -23.73
C TYR A 112 -23.67 8.66 -24.56
N ARG A 113 -24.46 8.47 -25.62
CA ARG A 113 -24.99 9.57 -26.43
C ARG A 113 -25.78 10.57 -25.59
N SER A 114 -26.61 10.10 -24.66
CA SER A 114 -27.35 10.97 -23.75
C SER A 114 -26.45 11.75 -22.81
N LYS A 115 -25.39 11.14 -22.27
CA LYS A 115 -24.42 11.81 -21.40
C LYS A 115 -23.65 12.90 -22.13
N ILE A 116 -23.19 12.64 -23.35
CA ILE A 116 -22.48 13.63 -24.17
C ILE A 116 -23.39 14.84 -24.46
N LEU A 117 -24.67 14.58 -24.81
CA LEU A 117 -25.65 15.64 -25.11
C LEU A 117 -26.02 16.53 -23.92
N ARG A 118 -25.81 16.08 -22.67
CA ARG A 118 -26.08 16.88 -21.47
C ARG A 118 -25.09 18.04 -21.29
N GLY A 119 -23.91 17.98 -21.90
CA GLY A 119 -22.92 19.06 -21.89
C GLY A 119 -22.31 19.38 -20.51
N THR A 120 -22.54 18.53 -19.50
CA THR A 120 -22.06 18.73 -18.11
C THR A 120 -20.71 18.05 -17.83
N LEU A 121 -20.08 17.47 -18.84
CA LEU A 121 -18.84 16.68 -18.69
C LEU A 121 -17.61 17.58 -18.79
N THR A 122 -16.62 17.32 -17.94
CA THR A 122 -15.29 17.93 -18.09
C THR A 122 -14.57 17.43 -19.34
N ILE A 123 -13.47 18.08 -19.73
CA ILE A 123 -12.66 17.66 -20.89
C ILE A 123 -12.15 16.23 -20.72
N ASP A 124 -11.72 15.86 -19.50
CA ASP A 124 -11.22 14.52 -19.19
C ASP A 124 -12.34 13.47 -19.19
N GLU A 125 -13.50 13.79 -18.60
CA GLU A 125 -14.67 12.90 -18.63
C GLU A 125 -15.18 12.66 -20.05
N LEU A 126 -15.15 13.69 -20.91
CA LEU A 126 -15.52 13.57 -22.31
C LEU A 126 -14.52 12.69 -23.08
N LYS A 127 -13.22 12.82 -22.79
CA LYS A 127 -12.17 11.98 -23.38
C LYS A 127 -12.34 10.51 -22.99
N ASP A 128 -12.62 10.24 -21.72
CA ASP A 128 -12.89 8.88 -21.23
C ASP A 128 -14.17 8.29 -21.82
N LEU A 129 -15.24 9.08 -21.88
CA LEU A 129 -16.50 8.64 -22.47
C LEU A 129 -16.38 8.38 -23.97
N LYS A 130 -15.59 9.18 -24.68
CA LYS A 130 -15.25 8.95 -26.09
C LYS A 130 -14.52 7.62 -26.26
N ARG A 131 -13.48 7.37 -25.47
CA ARG A 131 -12.74 6.09 -25.49
C ARG A 131 -13.65 4.89 -25.23
N LEU A 132 -14.57 5.01 -24.26
CA LEU A 132 -15.52 3.95 -23.93
C LEU A 132 -16.53 3.72 -25.07
N ALA A 133 -17.06 4.80 -25.66
CA ALA A 133 -17.98 4.71 -26.79
C ALA A 133 -17.32 4.07 -28.01
N THR A 134 -16.11 4.49 -28.39
CA THR A 134 -15.38 3.90 -29.52
C THR A 134 -15.07 2.42 -29.29
N ALA A 135 -14.63 2.05 -28.08
CA ALA A 135 -14.38 0.65 -27.76
C ALA A 135 -15.64 -0.21 -27.89
N ARG A 136 -16.81 0.29 -27.45
CA ARG A 136 -18.08 -0.41 -27.64
C ARG A 136 -18.44 -0.55 -29.12
N ILE A 137 -18.32 0.52 -29.90
CA ILE A 137 -18.54 0.50 -31.35
C ILE A 137 -17.68 -0.59 -32.00
N ASP A 138 -16.39 -0.63 -31.70
CA ASP A 138 -15.47 -1.57 -32.33
C ASP A 138 -15.81 -3.03 -31.95
N THR A 139 -16.14 -3.29 -30.67
CA THR A 139 -16.60 -4.64 -30.23
C THR A 139 -17.94 -5.05 -30.83
N GLY A 140 -18.88 -4.11 -30.99
CA GLY A 140 -20.19 -4.41 -31.57
C GLY A 140 -20.11 -4.62 -33.07
N ASN A 141 -19.25 -3.85 -33.77
CA ASN A 141 -18.95 -4.09 -35.18
C ASN A 141 -18.33 -5.48 -35.38
N GLN A 142 -17.38 -5.88 -34.53
CA GLN A 142 -16.84 -7.24 -34.59
C GLN A 142 -17.92 -8.31 -34.36
N LEU A 143 -18.80 -8.13 -33.37
CA LEU A 143 -19.89 -9.07 -33.09
C LEU A 143 -20.85 -9.22 -34.28
N LEU A 144 -21.06 -8.15 -35.04
CA LEU A 144 -21.89 -8.10 -36.24
C LEU A 144 -21.12 -8.45 -37.53
N ASN A 145 -19.82 -8.75 -37.45
CA ASN A 145 -18.91 -8.91 -38.60
C ASN A 145 -18.92 -7.71 -39.57
N LEU A 146 -18.90 -6.49 -39.03
CA LEU A 146 -18.77 -5.23 -39.77
C LEU A 146 -17.31 -4.76 -39.85
N ASP A 147 -17.05 -3.80 -40.73
CA ASP A 147 -15.72 -3.25 -40.97
C ASP A 147 -15.09 -2.61 -39.71
N MET A 148 -13.77 -2.80 -39.56
CA MET A 148 -12.97 -2.20 -38.49
C MET A 148 -12.62 -0.76 -38.82
N VAL A 149 -12.81 0.14 -37.85
CA VAL A 149 -12.44 1.55 -37.99
C VAL A 149 -11.12 1.80 -37.25
N VAL A 150 -10.10 2.24 -37.98
CA VAL A 150 -8.79 2.57 -37.40
C VAL A 150 -8.82 3.98 -36.80
N ARG A 151 -8.40 4.09 -35.53
CA ARG A 151 -8.47 5.34 -34.76
C ARG A 151 -7.11 5.76 -34.19
N ASP A 152 -6.92 7.07 -34.04
CA ASP A 152 -5.78 7.67 -33.34
C ASP A 152 -5.88 7.51 -31.81
N ASP A 153 -4.87 7.95 -31.08
CA ASP A 153 -4.81 7.91 -29.60
C ASP A 153 -5.89 8.80 -28.94
N GLN A 154 -6.51 9.70 -29.70
CA GLN A 154 -7.57 10.60 -29.26
C GLN A 154 -8.98 10.06 -29.64
N GLY A 155 -9.06 8.87 -30.25
CA GLY A 155 -10.29 8.21 -30.67
C GLY A 155 -10.93 8.77 -31.95
N ASN A 156 -10.23 9.59 -32.72
CA ASN A 156 -10.68 10.06 -34.03
C ASN A 156 -10.39 9.01 -35.11
N VAL A 157 -11.21 8.97 -36.14
CA VAL A 157 -10.98 8.11 -37.32
C VAL A 157 -9.75 8.61 -38.07
N MET A 158 -8.80 7.70 -38.34
CA MET A 158 -7.58 8.02 -39.07
C MET A 158 -7.87 8.32 -40.54
N ASN A 159 -7.26 9.38 -41.08
CA ASN A 159 -7.32 9.67 -42.51
C ASN A 159 -6.16 8.97 -43.25
N PRO A 160 -6.44 8.02 -44.17
CA PRO A 160 -5.42 7.35 -44.97
C PRO A 160 -4.59 8.31 -45.84
N GLU A 161 -5.12 9.46 -46.22
CA GLU A 161 -4.39 10.45 -47.05
C GLU A 161 -3.31 11.21 -46.27
N ASN A 162 -3.42 11.25 -44.95
CA ASN A 162 -2.50 11.98 -44.06
C ASN A 162 -1.57 11.06 -43.26
N THR A 163 -1.69 9.73 -43.40
CA THR A 163 -0.99 8.73 -42.58
C THR A 163 -0.09 7.86 -43.45
N SER A 164 1.17 7.66 -43.04
CA SER A 164 2.09 6.74 -43.73
C SER A 164 1.55 5.31 -43.77
N THR A 165 1.79 4.58 -44.86
CA THR A 165 1.34 3.19 -45.04
C THR A 165 1.80 2.27 -43.91
N ILE A 166 3.04 2.42 -43.45
CA ILE A 166 3.60 1.60 -42.36
C ILE A 166 2.92 1.95 -41.03
N GLN A 167 2.70 3.24 -40.78
CA GLN A 167 2.03 3.72 -39.58
C GLN A 167 0.57 3.26 -39.54
N LEU A 168 -0.13 3.32 -40.67
CA LEU A 168 -1.49 2.82 -40.80
C LEU A 168 -1.58 1.32 -40.56
N TYR A 169 -0.61 0.54 -41.04
CA TYR A 169 -0.50 -0.89 -40.76
C TYR A 169 -0.36 -1.17 -39.26
N TYR A 170 0.54 -0.49 -38.56
CA TYR A 170 0.70 -0.67 -37.11
C TYR A 170 -0.53 -0.23 -36.31
N HIS A 171 -1.19 0.87 -36.69
CA HIS A 171 -2.44 1.27 -36.05
C HIS A 171 -3.56 0.25 -36.30
N HIS A 172 -3.61 -0.35 -37.48
CA HIS A 172 -4.54 -1.42 -37.80
C HIS A 172 -4.25 -2.68 -36.97
N GLU A 173 -3.00 -3.12 -36.89
CA GLU A 173 -2.58 -4.25 -36.06
C GLU A 173 -2.92 -4.01 -34.58
N THR A 174 -2.61 -2.81 -34.07
CA THR A 174 -2.92 -2.40 -32.69
C THR A 174 -4.44 -2.34 -32.43
N ALA A 175 -5.23 -1.88 -33.40
CA ALA A 175 -6.69 -1.87 -33.30
C ALA A 175 -7.25 -3.30 -33.28
N ALA A 176 -6.76 -4.17 -34.18
CA ALA A 176 -7.14 -5.57 -34.23
C ALA A 176 -6.81 -6.31 -32.93
N GLU A 177 -5.62 -6.06 -32.36
CA GLU A 177 -5.25 -6.62 -31.06
C GLU A 177 -6.14 -6.11 -29.92
N ARG A 178 -6.41 -4.81 -29.86
CA ARG A 178 -7.30 -4.21 -28.85
C ARG A 178 -8.68 -4.84 -28.90
N ILE A 179 -9.24 -4.98 -30.09
CA ILE A 179 -10.55 -5.60 -30.32
C ILE A 179 -10.52 -7.09 -29.91
N ARG A 180 -9.48 -7.84 -30.31
CA ARG A 180 -9.31 -9.25 -29.91
C ARG A 180 -9.19 -9.42 -28.39
N LYS A 181 -8.46 -8.53 -27.72
CA LYS A 181 -8.31 -8.51 -26.26
C LYS A 181 -9.66 -8.20 -25.59
N ALA A 182 -10.35 -7.14 -26.01
CA ALA A 182 -11.65 -6.75 -25.46
C ALA A 182 -12.73 -7.85 -25.60
N THR A 183 -12.73 -8.58 -26.72
CA THR A 183 -13.67 -9.68 -26.99
C THR A 183 -13.34 -10.97 -26.21
N ASN A 184 -12.05 -11.20 -25.91
CA ASN A 184 -11.65 -12.28 -25.00
C ASN A 184 -11.85 -11.91 -23.52
N GLU A 185 -11.68 -10.64 -23.17
CA GLU A 185 -11.94 -10.08 -21.84
C GLU A 185 -13.44 -10.08 -21.51
N THR A 186 -14.34 -9.98 -22.47
CA THR A 186 -15.79 -10.10 -22.17
C THR A 186 -16.21 -11.49 -21.66
N LYS A 187 -15.39 -12.53 -21.88
CA LYS A 187 -15.57 -13.87 -21.29
C LYS A 187 -14.94 -14.03 -19.90
N LYS A 188 -14.11 -13.09 -19.45
CA LYS A 188 -13.50 -13.05 -18.11
C LYS A 188 -13.88 -11.73 -17.44
N LYS A 189 -14.88 -11.76 -16.54
CA LYS A 189 -15.28 -10.61 -15.70
C LYS A 189 -14.08 -9.69 -15.39
N PHE A 190 -14.23 -8.41 -15.71
CA PHE A 190 -13.31 -7.29 -15.47
C PHE A 190 -12.24 -7.57 -14.42
N LEU A 191 -11.05 -7.97 -14.87
CA LEU A 191 -9.82 -7.69 -14.15
C LEU A 191 -9.20 -6.52 -14.90
N LYS A 192 -9.42 -5.29 -14.42
CA LYS A 192 -8.61 -4.13 -14.83
C LYS A 192 -7.15 -4.55 -14.81
N ALA A 193 -6.36 -4.10 -15.81
CA ALA A 193 -4.91 -4.23 -15.79
C ALA A 193 -4.43 -3.77 -14.41
N GLN A 194 -3.95 -4.73 -13.61
CA GLN A 194 -3.59 -4.48 -12.22
C GLN A 194 -2.35 -3.59 -12.22
N THR A 195 -2.52 -2.32 -11.86
CA THR A 195 -1.47 -1.62 -11.11
C THR A 195 -1.06 -2.59 -9.99
N PRO A 196 0.24 -2.88 -9.80
CA PRO A 196 0.64 -3.83 -8.78
C PRO A 196 0.14 -3.33 -7.42
N VAL A 197 -0.78 -4.08 -6.82
CA VAL A 197 -1.39 -3.77 -5.53
C VAL A 197 -0.51 -4.37 -4.45
N TYR A 198 0.33 -3.54 -3.83
CA TYR A 198 1.23 -3.97 -2.75
C TYR A 198 0.60 -3.88 -1.35
N SER A 199 -0.65 -3.41 -1.25
CA SER A 199 -1.34 -3.23 0.03
C SER A 199 -2.80 -3.64 -0.09
N HIS A 200 -3.27 -4.36 0.92
CA HIS A 200 -4.65 -4.80 1.03
C HIS A 200 -5.24 -4.34 2.36
N ILE A 201 -6.55 -4.16 2.37
CA ILE A 201 -7.30 -3.76 3.55
C ILE A 201 -8.42 -4.77 3.78
N PHE A 202 -8.51 -5.32 4.99
CA PHE A 202 -9.61 -6.19 5.37
C PHE A 202 -10.65 -5.39 6.17
N PHE A 203 -11.81 -5.16 5.56
CA PHE A 203 -12.91 -4.44 6.17
C PHE A 203 -13.78 -5.37 6.99
N VAL A 204 -14.08 -4.96 8.22
CA VAL A 204 -15.02 -5.65 9.12
C VAL A 204 -16.02 -4.65 9.66
N SER A 205 -17.32 -4.98 9.58
CA SER A 205 -18.38 -4.21 10.24
C SER A 205 -19.12 -5.10 11.22
N VAL A 206 -19.06 -4.71 12.50
CA VAL A 206 -19.79 -5.33 13.61
C VAL A 206 -21.25 -4.88 13.53
N LYS A 207 -22.19 -5.83 13.49
CA LYS A 207 -23.62 -5.55 13.39
C LYS A 207 -24.34 -5.75 14.70
N ASN A 208 -24.07 -6.87 15.37
CA ASN A 208 -24.74 -7.22 16.61
C ASN A 208 -23.88 -8.18 17.44
N PHE A 209 -23.97 -8.11 18.76
CA PHE A 209 -23.41 -9.08 19.68
C PHE A 209 -24.51 -9.67 20.55
N VAL A 210 -24.77 -10.97 20.37
CA VAL A 210 -25.86 -11.70 21.03
C VAL A 210 -25.26 -12.51 22.18
N CYS A 211 -25.40 -12.02 23.41
CA CYS A 211 -24.99 -12.74 24.61
C CYS A 211 -25.85 -12.31 25.82
N LYS A 212 -25.98 -13.18 26.84
CA LYS A 212 -26.62 -12.82 28.11
C LYS A 212 -25.64 -12.03 28.98
N MET A 213 -25.79 -10.71 29.00
CA MET A 213 -24.87 -9.79 29.70
C MET A 213 -25.59 -9.07 30.84
N VAL A 214 -24.94 -8.97 32.00
CA VAL A 214 -25.44 -8.21 33.16
C VAL A 214 -24.67 -6.89 33.32
N GLU A 215 -23.49 -6.80 32.72
CA GLU A 215 -22.55 -5.69 32.78
C GLU A 215 -22.17 -5.25 31.35
N ASP A 216 -21.62 -4.05 31.22
CA ASP A 216 -21.08 -3.57 29.94
C ASP A 216 -19.82 -4.39 29.58
N VAL A 217 -19.58 -4.60 28.29
CA VAL A 217 -18.45 -5.39 27.78
C VAL A 217 -17.62 -4.63 26.75
N GLU A 218 -16.34 -4.93 26.69
CA GLU A 218 -15.42 -4.50 25.64
C GLU A 218 -15.20 -5.67 24.68
N LEU A 219 -15.40 -5.43 23.38
CA LEU A 219 -15.11 -6.37 22.30
C LEU A 219 -13.77 -5.97 21.67
N LEU A 220 -12.76 -6.84 21.74
CA LEU A 220 -11.44 -6.61 21.17
C LEU A 220 -11.23 -7.55 19.98
N LEU A 221 -11.36 -7.02 18.77
CA LEU A 221 -11.24 -7.79 17.53
C LEU A 221 -9.82 -7.68 16.97
N THR A 222 -9.25 -8.80 16.51
CA THR A 222 -7.93 -8.83 15.84
C THR A 222 -7.89 -9.92 14.78
N LEU A 223 -7.08 -9.71 13.74
CA LEU A 223 -6.71 -10.79 12.82
C LEU A 223 -5.63 -11.65 13.47
N TYR A 224 -5.84 -12.96 13.53
CA TYR A 224 -5.00 -13.88 14.31
C TYR A 224 -4.46 -15.01 13.43
N ASP A 225 -3.15 -15.25 13.48
CA ASP A 225 -2.50 -16.36 12.81
C ASP A 225 -2.68 -17.64 13.62
N GLY A 226 -3.46 -18.59 13.08
CA GLY A 226 -3.76 -19.85 13.75
C GLY A 226 -2.62 -20.88 13.72
N ARG A 227 -1.52 -20.62 12.99
CA ARG A 227 -0.34 -21.49 12.91
C ARG A 227 0.76 -20.97 13.83
N GLU A 228 1.06 -19.68 13.78
CA GLU A 228 2.04 -19.05 14.67
C GLU A 228 1.47 -18.74 16.06
N MET A 229 0.14 -18.79 16.22
CA MET A 229 -0.59 -18.46 17.44
C MET A 229 -0.26 -17.06 17.96
N LYS A 230 -0.32 -16.09 17.04
CA LYS A 230 -0.02 -14.68 17.27
C LYS A 230 -1.02 -13.78 16.54
N ALA A 231 -1.30 -12.62 17.12
CA ALA A 231 -2.07 -11.59 16.45
C ALA A 231 -1.25 -10.95 15.32
N ILE A 232 -1.91 -10.66 14.21
CA ILE A 232 -1.36 -10.04 12.99
C ILE A 232 -1.53 -8.52 13.07
N THR A 233 -2.66 -8.06 13.64
CA THR A 233 -3.04 -6.65 13.73
C THR A 233 -3.21 -6.21 15.17
N GLU A 234 -3.16 -4.90 15.40
CA GLU A 234 -3.61 -4.35 16.67
C GLU A 234 -5.10 -4.65 16.90
N ASN A 235 -5.53 -4.55 18.15
CA ASN A 235 -6.94 -4.77 18.49
C ASN A 235 -7.80 -3.64 17.94
N TYR A 236 -9.03 -3.94 17.57
CA TYR A 236 -10.11 -2.99 17.34
C TYR A 236 -11.10 -3.12 18.48
N VAL A 237 -11.34 -2.02 19.20
CA VAL A 237 -12.05 -2.04 20.48
C VAL A 237 -13.43 -1.39 20.30
N VAL A 238 -14.47 -2.15 20.63
CA VAL A 238 -15.86 -1.68 20.64
C VAL A 238 -16.44 -1.83 22.04
N SER A 239 -16.89 -0.72 22.63
CA SER A 239 -17.66 -0.74 23.87
C SER A 239 -19.10 -1.15 23.59
N TRP A 240 -19.60 -2.16 24.29
CA TRP A 240 -20.93 -2.73 24.09
C TRP A 240 -21.71 -2.73 25.40
N SER A 241 -22.86 -2.06 25.43
CA SER A 241 -23.63 -1.91 26.66
C SER A 241 -24.57 -3.09 26.94
N LYS A 242 -24.83 -3.36 28.23
CA LYS A 242 -25.83 -4.32 28.71
C LYS A 242 -27.26 -4.01 28.25
N GLU A 243 -27.56 -2.74 27.95
CA GLU A 243 -28.87 -2.29 27.43
C GLU A 243 -28.98 -2.45 25.90
N GLY A 244 -27.93 -2.93 25.24
CA GLY A 244 -27.82 -3.04 23.79
C GLY A 244 -27.09 -1.86 23.14
N LEU A 245 -27.21 -1.75 21.82
CA LEU A 245 -26.48 -0.80 20.98
C LEU A 245 -27.12 0.60 20.99
N ALA A 246 -27.22 1.27 22.15
CA ALA A 246 -27.61 2.69 22.20
C ALA A 246 -27.29 3.37 23.54
N ARG A 247 -26.18 4.12 23.58
CA ARG A 247 -26.01 5.25 24.53
C ARG A 247 -25.44 6.51 23.89
N ASP A 248 -24.69 6.39 22.78
CA ASP A 248 -24.03 7.55 22.14
C ASP A 248 -24.07 7.48 20.60
N ILE A 249 -24.32 8.61 19.94
CA ILE A 249 -24.37 8.70 18.46
C ILE A 249 -22.97 8.43 17.88
N ASP A 250 -21.91 8.78 18.60
CA ASP A 250 -20.52 8.55 18.20
C ASP A 250 -20.14 7.05 18.19
N GLN A 251 -20.79 6.22 19.03
CA GLN A 251 -20.56 4.76 19.04
C GLN A 251 -21.13 4.06 17.80
N LEU A 252 -22.18 4.60 17.17
CA LEU A 252 -22.75 4.05 15.92
C LEU A 252 -21.80 4.19 14.72
N HIS A 253 -20.95 5.22 14.73
CA HIS A 253 -19.93 5.42 13.69
C HIS A 253 -18.72 4.48 13.86
N ASN A 254 -18.47 4.01 15.08
CA ASN A 254 -17.32 3.18 15.45
C ASN A 254 -17.61 1.66 15.42
N LEU A 255 -18.49 1.18 14.54
CA LEU A 255 -18.79 -0.25 14.32
C LEU A 255 -18.13 -0.84 13.07
N ARG A 256 -17.24 -0.07 12.45
CA ARG A 256 -16.54 -0.41 11.22
C ARG A 256 -15.04 -0.23 11.45
N VAL A 257 -14.27 -1.22 11.02
CA VAL A 257 -12.81 -1.19 11.07
C VAL A 257 -12.20 -1.55 9.72
N LEU A 258 -11.13 -0.85 9.39
CA LEU A 258 -10.20 -1.20 8.32
C LEU A 258 -8.95 -1.80 8.96
N PHE A 259 -8.72 -3.09 8.76
CA PHE A 259 -7.44 -3.72 9.06
C PHE A 259 -6.48 -3.45 7.90
N THR A 260 -5.48 -2.59 8.11
CA THR A 260 -4.62 -2.05 7.05
C THR A 260 -3.20 -2.65 7.07
N ASP A 261 -2.40 -2.31 6.06
CA ASP A 261 -1.00 -2.71 5.90
C ASP A 261 -0.80 -4.22 5.65
N LEU A 262 -1.82 -4.90 5.12
CA LEU A 262 -1.73 -6.33 4.79
C LEU A 262 -1.04 -6.52 3.43
N GLY A 263 0.09 -7.24 3.44
CA GLY A 263 0.87 -7.54 2.24
C GLY A 263 0.64 -8.96 1.72
N SER A 264 1.28 -9.29 0.61
CA SER A 264 1.14 -10.59 -0.08
C SER A 264 1.46 -11.78 0.83
N ARG A 265 2.44 -11.63 1.73
CA ARG A 265 2.79 -12.65 2.75
C ARG A 265 1.65 -12.91 3.74
N ASP A 266 0.90 -11.87 4.12
CA ASP A 266 -0.22 -11.99 5.06
C ASP A 266 -1.42 -12.69 4.39
N LEU A 267 -1.66 -12.40 3.10
CA LEU A 267 -2.70 -13.06 2.30
C LEU A 267 -2.37 -14.53 1.98
N ALA A 268 -1.09 -14.90 1.96
CA ALA A 268 -0.63 -16.26 1.69
C ALA A 268 -0.64 -17.19 2.92
N ARG A 269 -1.04 -16.69 4.11
CA ARG A 269 -1.10 -17.50 5.34
C ARG A 269 -2.11 -18.63 5.23
N ASP A 270 -1.73 -19.80 5.75
CA ASP A 270 -2.53 -21.03 5.68
C ASP A 270 -3.81 -20.97 6.54
N LYS A 271 -3.76 -20.26 7.68
CA LYS A 271 -4.84 -20.28 8.67
C LYS A 271 -4.96 -18.94 9.38
N VAL A 272 -5.97 -18.14 9.03
CA VAL A 272 -6.23 -16.83 9.62
C VAL A 272 -7.62 -16.78 10.24
N TYR A 273 -7.70 -16.34 11.48
CA TYR A 273 -8.93 -16.19 12.24
C TYR A 273 -9.27 -14.71 12.48
N LEU A 274 -10.56 -14.38 12.46
CA LEU A 274 -11.05 -13.18 13.12
C LEU A 274 -11.35 -13.57 14.57
N ALA A 275 -10.52 -13.12 15.51
CA ALA A 275 -10.70 -13.38 16.93
C ALA A 275 -11.28 -12.13 17.62
N CYS A 276 -12.23 -12.33 18.52
CA CYS A 276 -12.85 -11.30 19.33
C CYS A 276 -12.79 -11.71 20.80
N TYR A 277 -11.94 -11.04 21.59
CA TYR A 277 -11.91 -11.19 23.03
C TYR A 277 -13.01 -10.34 23.66
N VAL A 278 -13.79 -10.94 24.56
CA VAL A 278 -14.87 -10.25 25.26
C VAL A 278 -14.48 -10.10 26.72
N ILE A 279 -14.41 -8.85 27.17
CA ILE A 279 -14.02 -8.45 28.52
C ILE A 279 -15.19 -7.75 29.18
N ARG A 280 -15.62 -8.20 30.35
CA ARG A 280 -16.68 -7.52 31.11
C ARG A 280 -16.08 -6.44 32.01
N VAL A 281 -16.75 -5.29 32.09
CA VAL A 281 -16.30 -4.10 32.82
C VAL A 281 -17.29 -3.78 33.93
N GLY A 282 -16.85 -3.87 35.19
CA GLY A 282 -17.74 -3.71 36.36
C GLY A 282 -17.03 -3.87 37.70
N GLY A 283 -17.75 -4.11 38.78
CA GLY A 283 -17.15 -4.42 40.10
C GLY A 283 -16.76 -5.90 40.21
N MET A 284 -15.85 -6.31 41.10
CA MET A 284 -15.30 -7.69 41.12
C MET A 284 -16.38 -8.80 41.11
N GLU A 285 -17.44 -8.63 41.90
CA GLU A 285 -18.63 -9.48 41.93
C GLU A 285 -19.80 -8.77 41.25
N ALA A 286 -20.52 -9.47 40.37
CA ALA A 286 -21.70 -8.93 39.71
C ALA A 286 -22.82 -8.76 40.77
N LYS A 287 -23.24 -7.52 41.01
CA LYS A 287 -24.38 -7.23 41.90
C LYS A 287 -25.68 -7.56 41.17
N GLU A 288 -26.48 -8.47 41.70
CA GLU A 288 -27.87 -8.62 41.27
C GLU A 288 -28.63 -7.32 41.60
N ILE A 289 -29.40 -6.81 40.64
CA ILE A 289 -30.22 -5.61 40.83
C ILE A 289 -31.42 -6.00 41.70
N ASP A 290 -31.38 -5.61 42.97
CA ASP A 290 -32.51 -5.79 43.88
C ASP A 290 -33.63 -4.78 43.51
N HIS A 291 -34.63 -5.24 42.76
CA HIS A 291 -35.75 -4.44 42.24
C HIS A 291 -36.65 -3.83 43.35
N ARG A 292 -36.36 -4.04 44.63
CA ARG A 292 -37.18 -3.53 45.75
C ARG A 292 -36.83 -2.12 46.24
N ARG A 293 -35.81 -1.45 45.68
CA ARG A 293 -35.37 -0.10 46.13
C ARG A 293 -35.25 0.96 45.03
N SER A 294 -35.91 0.80 43.89
CA SER A 294 -35.73 1.69 42.73
C SER A 294 -36.87 2.70 42.53
N SER A 295 -37.17 3.57 43.51
CA SER A 295 -38.19 4.61 43.31
C SER A 295 -37.84 6.04 43.72
N ILE A 296 -36.69 6.35 44.35
CA ILE A 296 -36.47 7.73 44.87
C ILE A 296 -35.07 8.34 44.57
N ALA A 297 -34.14 7.63 43.92
CA ALA A 297 -32.79 8.18 43.68
C ALA A 297 -32.28 7.96 42.23
N GLN A 298 -32.92 8.59 41.24
CA GLN A 298 -32.44 8.58 39.85
C GLN A 298 -32.47 9.97 39.21
N THR A 299 -31.74 10.93 39.78
CA THR A 299 -31.54 12.22 39.10
C THR A 299 -30.13 12.82 39.25
N ASN A 300 -29.14 12.11 39.83
CA ASN A 300 -27.81 12.72 40.00
C ASN A 300 -26.58 11.78 40.01
N GLN A 301 -26.64 10.58 39.42
CA GLN A 301 -25.41 9.81 39.16
C GLN A 301 -24.71 10.29 37.89
N LYS A 302 -24.04 11.44 38.02
CA LYS A 302 -22.95 11.87 37.14
C LYS A 302 -21.90 10.77 37.02
N VAL A 303 -21.57 10.41 35.77
CA VAL A 303 -20.30 9.85 35.28
C VAL A 303 -19.54 9.03 36.33
N ILE A 304 -19.77 7.71 36.34
CA ILE A 304 -18.84 6.77 37.00
C ILE A 304 -17.46 7.05 36.38
N LYS A 305 -16.53 7.58 37.17
CA LYS A 305 -15.13 7.73 36.73
C LYS A 305 -14.64 6.34 36.30
N SER A 306 -14.17 6.22 35.05
CA SER A 306 -13.56 5.01 34.47
C SER A 306 -12.46 4.39 35.36
N ASN A 307 -11.89 5.16 36.27
CA ASN A 307 -10.85 4.73 37.21
C ASN A 307 -11.30 3.73 38.30
N GLU A 308 -12.60 3.44 38.49
CA GLU A 308 -13.04 2.47 39.52
C GLU A 308 -13.51 1.12 38.95
N SER A 309 -13.77 0.99 37.65
CA SER A 309 -14.23 -0.25 37.03
C SER A 309 -13.11 -1.26 36.80
N MET A 310 -13.38 -2.54 37.07
CA MET A 310 -12.48 -3.68 36.91
C MET A 310 -12.76 -4.44 35.62
N ARG A 311 -11.71 -4.74 34.84
CA ARG A 311 -11.77 -5.55 33.62
C ARG A 311 -11.61 -7.03 33.98
N ARG A 312 -12.55 -7.87 33.58
CA ARG A 312 -12.56 -9.31 33.89
C ARG A 312 -12.82 -10.14 32.63
N PRO A 313 -12.29 -11.37 32.53
CA PRO A 313 -12.51 -12.20 31.36
C PRO A 313 -13.99 -12.59 31.27
N PHE A 314 -14.53 -12.66 30.05
CA PHE A 314 -15.88 -13.15 29.80
C PHE A 314 -15.89 -14.30 28.79
N GLY A 315 -15.25 -14.16 27.63
CA GLY A 315 -15.18 -15.22 26.63
C GLY A 315 -14.47 -14.80 25.35
N VAL A 316 -14.49 -15.70 24.36
CA VAL A 316 -13.88 -15.46 23.04
C VAL A 316 -14.84 -15.90 21.94
N ALA A 317 -15.00 -15.07 20.92
CA ALA A 317 -15.62 -15.45 19.65
C ALA A 317 -14.55 -15.53 18.56
N ALA A 318 -14.55 -16.58 17.74
CA ALA A 318 -13.56 -16.75 16.67
C ALA A 318 -14.15 -17.45 15.45
N MET A 319 -13.74 -17.03 14.26
CA MET A 319 -14.13 -17.61 12.97
C MET A 319 -12.93 -17.69 12.04
N ASP A 320 -12.78 -18.82 11.33
CA ASP A 320 -11.79 -18.96 10.26
C ASP A 320 -12.22 -18.09 9.06
N ILE A 321 -11.36 -17.15 8.69
CA ILE A 321 -11.58 -16.21 7.58
C ILE A 321 -10.53 -16.37 6.47
N THR A 322 -9.76 -17.46 6.49
CA THR A 322 -8.66 -17.72 5.55
C THR A 322 -9.11 -17.57 4.09
N LEU A 323 -10.29 -18.09 3.74
CA LEU A 323 -10.81 -18.00 2.38
C LEU A 323 -11.19 -16.57 1.96
N TYR A 324 -11.58 -15.71 2.90
CA TYR A 324 -11.87 -14.29 2.62
C TYR A 324 -10.60 -13.45 2.51
N ILE A 325 -9.60 -13.70 3.38
CA ILE A 325 -8.30 -13.01 3.33
C ILE A 325 -7.49 -13.40 2.09
N THR A 326 -7.52 -14.68 1.69
CA THR A 326 -6.86 -15.14 0.46
C THR A 326 -7.57 -14.67 -0.82
N GLY A 327 -8.74 -14.04 -0.71
CA GLY A 327 -9.55 -13.60 -1.84
C GLY A 327 -10.18 -14.74 -2.64
N LYS A 328 -10.20 -15.98 -2.11
CA LYS A 328 -10.85 -17.13 -2.74
C LYS A 328 -12.38 -17.07 -2.61
N LEU A 329 -12.88 -16.49 -1.52
CA LEU A 329 -14.27 -16.12 -1.34
C LEU A 329 -14.39 -14.59 -1.39
N GLU A 330 -15.32 -14.08 -2.20
CA GLU A 330 -15.68 -12.67 -2.18
C GLU A 330 -16.53 -12.39 -0.93
N GLY A 331 -16.04 -11.48 -0.09
CA GLY A 331 -16.81 -10.96 1.04
C GLY A 331 -17.78 -9.88 0.57
N ASP A 332 -18.98 -9.89 1.13
CA ASP A 332 -20.02 -8.89 0.87
C ASP A 332 -20.45 -8.21 2.18
N VAL A 333 -20.66 -6.89 2.11
CA VAL A 333 -21.04 -6.05 3.24
C VAL A 333 -22.51 -6.24 3.61
N GLU A 334 -23.33 -6.70 2.66
CA GLU A 334 -24.74 -7.02 2.91
C GLU A 334 -24.92 -8.42 3.55
N HIS A 335 -23.93 -9.29 3.40
CA HIS A 335 -23.96 -10.63 3.98
C HIS A 335 -23.40 -10.63 5.41
N HIS A 336 -24.22 -11.10 6.36
CA HIS A 336 -23.83 -11.18 7.76
C HIS A 336 -23.35 -12.59 8.11
N HIS A 337 -22.17 -12.68 8.72
CA HIS A 337 -21.59 -13.92 9.24
C HIS A 337 -21.78 -14.01 10.75
N PHE A 338 -22.20 -15.18 11.22
CA PHE A 338 -22.30 -15.49 12.66
C PHE A 338 -20.99 -16.10 13.15
N ILE A 339 -20.36 -15.44 14.12
CA ILE A 339 -19.12 -15.86 14.76
C ILE A 339 -19.47 -16.42 16.14
N PRO A 340 -19.30 -17.73 16.37
CA PRO A 340 -19.73 -18.37 17.62
C PRO A 340 -18.93 -17.85 18.81
N PHE A 341 -19.63 -17.54 19.91
CA PHE A 341 -19.02 -17.10 21.17
C PHE A 341 -18.92 -18.26 22.16
N VAL A 342 -17.75 -18.39 22.79
CA VAL A 342 -17.47 -19.38 23.84
C VAL A 342 -17.11 -18.63 25.13
N GLN A 343 -17.92 -18.84 26.17
CA GLN A 343 -17.67 -18.26 27.49
C GLN A 343 -16.47 -18.94 28.17
N CYS A 344 -15.63 -18.17 28.85
CA CYS A 344 -14.50 -18.71 29.61
C CYS A 344 -14.99 -19.47 30.85
N CYS A 345 -14.40 -20.63 31.11
CA CYS A 345 -14.52 -21.30 32.41
C CYS A 345 -13.75 -20.52 33.49
N GLU A 346 -14.10 -20.69 34.77
CA GLU A 346 -13.55 -19.88 35.88
C GLU A 346 -12.01 -19.86 35.99
N LYS A 347 -11.32 -20.92 35.53
CA LYS A 347 -9.85 -21.04 35.57
C LYS A 347 -9.17 -20.89 34.20
N GLU A 348 -9.93 -20.60 33.15
CA GLU A 348 -9.41 -20.54 31.79
C GLU A 348 -9.10 -19.10 31.38
N SER A 349 -7.93 -18.86 30.80
CA SER A 349 -7.59 -17.54 30.25
C SER A 349 -8.29 -17.30 28.90
N LEU A 350 -8.39 -16.02 28.51
CA LEU A 350 -8.92 -15.64 27.19
C LEU A 350 -8.09 -16.26 26.05
N ASP A 351 -6.75 -16.19 26.15
CA ASP A 351 -5.86 -16.86 25.20
C ASP A 351 -6.04 -18.38 25.19
N GLY A 352 -6.15 -19.03 26.36
CA GLY A 352 -6.41 -20.47 26.46
C GLY A 352 -7.71 -20.89 25.75
N THR A 353 -8.77 -20.09 25.91
CA THR A 353 -10.05 -20.30 25.25
C THR A 353 -9.93 -20.19 23.73
N LEU A 354 -9.21 -19.18 23.22
CA LEU A 354 -8.95 -19.03 21.78
C LEU A 354 -8.17 -20.22 21.22
N ARG A 355 -7.09 -20.65 21.91
CA ARG A 355 -6.27 -21.79 21.50
C ARG A 355 -7.10 -23.06 21.39
N ARG A 356 -8.05 -23.27 22.32
CA ARG A 356 -8.99 -24.39 22.28
C ARG A 356 -9.91 -24.31 21.07
N ILE A 357 -10.47 -23.14 20.74
CA ILE A 357 -11.31 -22.94 19.55
C ILE A 357 -10.52 -23.29 18.27
N ILE A 358 -9.29 -22.79 18.14
CA ILE A 358 -8.44 -23.02 16.95
C ILE A 358 -8.03 -24.50 16.80
N SER A 359 -7.86 -25.21 17.92
CA SER A 359 -7.42 -26.61 17.95
C SER A 359 -8.55 -27.61 17.69
N GLN A 360 -9.81 -27.22 17.87
CA GLN A 360 -10.96 -28.06 17.53
C GLN A 360 -11.13 -28.09 16.00
N LYS A 361 -10.95 -29.27 15.38
CA LYS A 361 -11.17 -29.46 13.94
C LYS A 361 -12.62 -29.11 13.57
N ASP A 362 -12.82 -28.46 12.42
CA ASP A 362 -14.07 -27.88 11.88
C ASP A 362 -15.29 -28.82 11.70
N THR A 363 -15.28 -30.04 12.25
CA THR A 363 -16.31 -31.05 11.98
C THR A 363 -17.66 -30.84 12.66
N ASN A 364 -17.80 -29.90 13.61
CA ASN A 364 -19.03 -29.77 14.41
C ASN A 364 -19.79 -28.44 14.26
N ILE A 365 -19.28 -27.44 13.55
CA ILE A 365 -19.90 -26.08 13.54
C ILE A 365 -20.98 -25.93 12.44
N GLN A 366 -20.97 -26.76 11.38
CA GLN A 366 -21.91 -26.60 10.25
C GLN A 366 -23.00 -27.67 10.12
N LYS A 367 -23.07 -28.67 11.01
CA LYS A 367 -24.14 -29.70 11.00
C LYS A 367 -24.78 -29.85 12.38
N SER A 368 -25.71 -28.95 12.72
CA SER A 368 -26.77 -29.24 13.70
C SER A 368 -27.94 -28.29 13.52
N GLY A 369 -28.62 -28.41 12.38
CA GLY A 369 -30.08 -28.34 12.40
C GLY A 369 -30.58 -29.67 12.94
N GLY A 370 -30.81 -29.75 14.26
CA GLY A 370 -31.43 -30.92 14.90
C GLY A 370 -30.60 -31.54 16.02
N ASN A 371 -31.03 -31.27 17.25
CA ASN A 371 -30.88 -32.09 18.47
C ASN A 371 -29.56 -32.86 18.67
N SER A 372 -28.65 -32.35 19.50
CA SER A 372 -27.93 -33.16 20.49
C SER A 372 -27.19 -32.30 21.53
N ASN A 373 -27.31 -32.70 22.79
CA ASN A 373 -26.71 -32.10 23.98
C ASN A 373 -25.17 -32.21 23.95
N ASN A 374 -24.47 -31.15 23.55
CA ASN A 374 -23.06 -30.94 23.89
C ASN A 374 -22.75 -29.42 23.97
N ASN A 375 -22.40 -28.96 25.18
CA ASN A 375 -21.75 -27.72 25.67
C ASN A 375 -21.53 -26.42 24.82
N PHE A 376 -22.00 -26.29 23.58
CA PHE A 376 -22.10 -25.01 22.87
C PHE A 376 -23.46 -24.38 23.19
N GLY A 377 -23.50 -23.60 24.27
CA GLY A 377 -24.68 -22.85 24.70
C GLY A 377 -25.29 -22.05 23.54
N GLY A 378 -26.61 -22.17 23.38
CA GLY A 378 -27.33 -21.80 22.17
C GLY A 378 -27.20 -20.34 21.71
N GLY A 379 -27.11 -20.14 20.39
CA GLY A 379 -27.38 -18.88 19.69
C GLY A 379 -26.53 -17.66 20.06
N GLN A 380 -25.51 -17.79 20.94
CA GLN A 380 -24.68 -16.66 21.37
C GLN A 380 -23.47 -16.47 20.44
N GLY A 381 -23.24 -15.23 20.02
CA GLY A 381 -22.20 -14.93 19.04
C GLY A 381 -22.19 -13.49 18.56
N LEU A 382 -21.19 -13.19 17.74
CA LEU A 382 -20.99 -11.90 17.11
C LEU A 382 -21.43 -11.97 15.65
N TRP A 383 -22.25 -11.02 15.21
CA TRP A 383 -22.60 -10.84 13.80
C TRP A 383 -21.71 -9.77 13.18
N ALA A 384 -20.98 -10.15 12.14
CA ALA A 384 -20.10 -9.24 11.41
C ALA A 384 -20.20 -9.45 9.90
N SER A 385 -19.95 -8.40 9.12
CA SER A 385 -19.78 -8.45 7.67
C SER A 385 -18.30 -8.23 7.33
N LEU A 386 -17.82 -8.89 6.28
CA LEU A 386 -16.40 -9.00 5.95
C LEU A 386 -16.20 -8.65 4.47
N LYS A 387 -15.16 -7.87 4.13
CA LYS A 387 -14.80 -7.60 2.73
C LYS A 387 -13.30 -7.34 2.59
N LEU A 388 -12.65 -7.99 1.62
CA LEU A 388 -11.27 -7.71 1.24
C LEU A 388 -11.24 -6.61 0.19
N LEU A 389 -10.50 -5.54 0.46
CA LEU A 389 -10.34 -4.36 -0.39
C LEU A 389 -8.88 -4.29 -0.87
N ARG A 390 -8.69 -3.84 -2.11
CA ARG A 390 -7.38 -3.70 -2.76
C ARG A 390 -6.94 -2.25 -2.71
N GLY A 391 -5.67 -2.00 -2.40
CA GLY A 391 -5.10 -0.66 -2.31
C GLY A 391 -4.87 -0.19 -0.89
N ASP A 392 -4.23 0.98 -0.78
CA ASP A 392 -4.06 1.68 0.49
C ASP A 392 -5.35 2.41 0.92
N VAL A 393 -5.31 3.08 2.07
CA VAL A 393 -6.49 3.77 2.64
C VAL A 393 -6.99 4.88 1.72
N LYS A 394 -6.09 5.54 0.97
CA LYS A 394 -6.43 6.62 0.04
C LYS A 394 -7.18 6.04 -1.17
N GLN A 395 -6.61 5.02 -1.82
CA GLN A 395 -7.20 4.34 -2.95
C GLN A 395 -8.57 3.73 -2.59
N VAL A 396 -8.69 3.08 -1.44
CA VAL A 396 -9.97 2.50 -1.00
C VAL A 396 -11.01 3.58 -0.72
N ARG A 397 -10.61 4.74 -0.21
CA ARG A 397 -11.52 5.88 -0.01
C ARG A 397 -12.04 6.45 -1.33
N ASP A 398 -11.19 6.46 -2.37
CA ASP A 398 -11.56 6.94 -3.70
C ASP A 398 -12.43 5.94 -4.46
N GLU A 399 -12.09 4.64 -4.41
CA GLU A 399 -12.79 3.57 -5.13
C GLU A 399 -14.06 3.08 -4.42
N ASN A 400 -14.09 3.12 -3.08
CA ASN A 400 -15.19 2.60 -2.26
C ASN A 400 -15.64 3.61 -1.16
N PRO A 401 -16.01 4.85 -1.52
CA PRO A 401 -16.29 5.91 -0.55
C PRO A 401 -17.43 5.55 0.41
N HIS A 402 -18.42 4.77 -0.04
CA HIS A 402 -19.55 4.31 0.78
C HIS A 402 -19.13 3.42 1.97
N LEU A 403 -17.98 2.73 1.89
CA LEU A 403 -17.45 1.90 2.98
C LEU A 403 -16.66 2.71 4.00
N VAL A 404 -16.02 3.79 3.54
CA VAL A 404 -15.11 4.65 4.32
C VAL A 404 -15.75 5.98 4.72
N LEU A 405 -17.07 6.13 4.53
CA LEU A 405 -17.79 7.36 4.82
C LEU A 405 -17.92 7.57 6.35
N GLY A 406 -17.35 8.68 6.85
CA GLY A 406 -17.30 9.05 8.27
C GLY A 406 -15.99 8.65 8.96
N ASN A 407 -15.94 8.75 10.30
CA ASN A 407 -14.81 8.25 11.09
C ASN A 407 -14.90 6.72 11.19
N VAL A 408 -14.14 6.02 10.33
CA VAL A 408 -13.96 4.56 10.39
C VAL A 408 -12.70 4.25 11.21
N ALA A 409 -12.78 3.28 12.12
CA ALA A 409 -11.61 2.87 12.89
C ALA A 409 -10.55 2.23 11.98
N ILE A 410 -9.28 2.48 12.28
CA ILE A 410 -8.15 1.86 11.59
C ILE A 410 -7.41 1.03 12.63
N ALA A 411 -7.16 -0.24 12.29
CA ALA A 411 -6.32 -1.13 13.06
C ALA A 411 -5.17 -1.62 12.15
N ARG A 412 -3.96 -1.14 12.41
CA ARG A 412 -2.80 -1.45 11.55
C ARG A 412 -2.27 -2.86 11.87
N LYS A 413 -1.59 -3.45 10.89
CA LYS A 413 -0.72 -4.61 11.10
C LYS A 413 0.35 -4.30 12.16
N MET A 414 0.64 -5.24 13.06
CA MET A 414 1.75 -5.16 14.03
C MET A 414 3.08 -5.54 13.38
N GLY A 415 3.40 -4.83 12.31
CA GLY A 415 4.54 -5.01 11.44
C GLY A 415 4.43 -4.04 10.27
N PHE A 416 5.41 -4.04 9.39
CA PHE A 416 5.42 -3.12 8.27
C PHE A 416 4.52 -3.59 7.11
N PRO A 417 3.96 -2.64 6.34
CA PRO A 417 3.42 -2.95 5.02
C PRO A 417 4.52 -3.52 4.12
N GLU A 418 4.13 -4.15 3.01
CA GLU A 418 5.09 -4.71 2.04
C GLU A 418 5.99 -3.62 1.42
N VAL A 419 5.48 -2.40 1.30
CA VAL A 419 6.17 -1.24 0.72
C VAL A 419 6.08 -0.10 1.72
N ILE A 420 7.22 0.47 2.12
CA ILE A 420 7.32 1.66 2.98
C ILE A 420 7.74 2.83 2.09
N LEU A 421 6.84 3.80 1.91
CA LEU A 421 7.13 4.96 1.08
C LEU A 421 8.13 5.91 1.77
N PRO A 422 9.01 6.60 1.01
CA PRO A 422 9.86 7.66 1.56
C PRO A 422 9.01 8.69 2.31
N GLY A 423 9.48 9.12 3.48
CA GLY A 423 8.76 10.05 4.36
C GLY A 423 7.66 9.44 5.24
N ASP A 424 7.32 8.14 5.14
CA ASP A 424 6.41 7.48 6.08
C ASP A 424 7.10 7.27 7.45
N VAL A 425 6.72 8.10 8.44
CA VAL A 425 7.27 8.04 9.80
C VAL A 425 6.33 7.23 10.68
N ARG A 426 6.80 6.07 11.12
CA ARG A 426 6.10 5.19 12.07
C ARG A 426 6.97 4.94 13.29
N ASN A 427 6.36 5.02 14.48
CA ASN A 427 7.03 4.70 15.74
C ASN A 427 6.04 4.06 16.73
N ASP A 428 5.53 2.89 16.39
CA ASP A 428 4.59 2.15 17.23
C ASP A 428 5.34 1.08 18.05
N LEU A 429 5.16 1.05 19.36
CA LEU A 429 5.57 -0.05 20.23
C LEU A 429 4.32 -0.84 20.64
N TYR A 430 4.23 -2.10 20.24
CA TYR A 430 3.21 -3.03 20.74
C TYR A 430 3.75 -3.76 21.96
N LEU A 431 3.11 -3.54 23.10
CA LEU A 431 3.45 -4.21 24.36
C LEU A 431 2.41 -5.30 24.63
N THR A 432 2.90 -6.52 24.87
CA THR A 432 2.07 -7.64 25.28
C THR A 432 2.37 -8.05 26.72
N LEU A 433 1.37 -7.97 27.59
CA LEU A 433 1.44 -8.55 28.95
C LEU A 433 1.19 -10.05 28.82
N ILE A 434 2.21 -10.90 28.99
CA ILE A 434 2.05 -12.35 28.75
C ILE A 434 1.49 -13.02 30.00
N SER A 435 2.28 -13.05 31.07
CA SER A 435 1.93 -13.76 32.30
C SER A 435 2.74 -13.27 33.49
N GLY A 436 2.30 -13.60 34.69
CA GLY A 436 3.08 -13.42 35.91
C GLY A 436 2.87 -14.57 36.89
N GLU A 437 3.77 -14.71 37.85
CA GLU A 437 3.64 -15.62 38.99
C GLU A 437 3.85 -14.80 40.26
N PHE A 438 2.88 -14.76 41.16
CA PHE A 438 2.93 -13.93 42.37
C PHE A 438 2.69 -14.73 43.64
N SER A 439 3.63 -14.64 44.56
CA SER A 439 3.52 -15.24 45.87
C SER A 439 2.35 -14.65 46.69
N ARG A 440 1.56 -15.57 47.26
CA ARG A 440 0.43 -15.30 48.17
C ARG A 440 0.77 -14.42 49.37
N GLY A 441 2.03 -14.44 49.82
CA GLY A 441 2.51 -13.61 50.93
C GLY A 441 1.78 -13.95 52.24
N ALA A 442 1.26 -12.94 52.93
CA ALA A 442 0.57 -13.09 54.23
C ALA A 442 -0.95 -13.35 54.14
N LYS A 443 -1.54 -13.44 52.93
CA LYS A 443 -2.99 -13.63 52.73
C LYS A 443 -3.38 -15.11 52.75
N SER A 444 -4.64 -15.39 53.12
CA SER A 444 -5.21 -16.75 53.12
C SER A 444 -5.71 -17.23 51.74
N THR A 445 -5.71 -16.39 50.73
CA THR A 445 -6.05 -16.75 49.34
C THR A 445 -5.11 -16.03 48.39
N ASP A 446 -5.02 -16.52 47.15
CA ASP A 446 -4.23 -15.87 46.11
C ASP A 446 -4.79 -14.50 45.76
N LYS A 447 -3.90 -13.59 45.32
CA LYS A 447 -4.26 -12.20 45.05
C LYS A 447 -4.92 -12.10 43.68
N ASN A 448 -6.02 -11.36 43.58
CA ASN A 448 -6.54 -10.87 42.31
C ASN A 448 -5.60 -9.76 41.80
N VAL A 449 -4.70 -10.08 40.87
CA VAL A 449 -3.65 -9.16 40.42
C VAL A 449 -4.14 -8.30 39.25
N GLU A 450 -4.03 -6.99 39.40
CA GLU A 450 -4.15 -5.99 38.32
C GLU A 450 -2.76 -5.42 38.05
N VAL A 451 -2.35 -5.44 36.78
CA VAL A 451 -1.12 -4.77 36.31
C VAL A 451 -1.51 -3.41 35.77
N THR A 452 -0.91 -2.38 36.34
CA THR A 452 -1.02 -1.01 35.86
C THR A 452 0.26 -0.63 35.14
N VAL A 453 0.15 -0.26 33.86
CA VAL A 453 1.27 0.16 33.01
C VAL A 453 1.21 1.67 32.79
N LYS A 454 2.34 2.34 33.00
CA LYS A 454 2.55 3.76 32.68
C LYS A 454 3.82 3.93 31.87
N VAL A 455 3.78 4.84 30.90
CA VAL A 455 4.98 5.31 30.22
C VAL A 455 5.48 6.54 30.98
N CYS A 456 6.72 6.49 31.45
CA CYS A 456 7.33 7.56 32.22
C CYS A 456 8.58 8.10 31.52
N ASN A 457 8.86 9.38 31.71
CA ASN A 457 10.14 9.99 31.32
C ASN A 457 11.25 9.71 32.35
N GLU A 458 12.46 10.19 32.10
CA GLU A 458 13.64 10.02 32.97
C GLU A 458 13.43 10.52 34.42
N CYS A 459 12.54 11.48 34.61
CA CYS A 459 12.17 12.03 35.92
C CYS A 459 11.04 11.24 36.62
N GLY A 460 10.56 10.14 36.04
CA GLY A 460 9.46 9.35 36.57
C GLY A 460 8.08 9.97 36.41
N THR A 461 7.95 11.01 35.57
CA THR A 461 6.67 11.68 35.28
C THR A 461 5.98 10.93 34.14
N PRO A 462 4.67 10.60 34.24
CA PRO A 462 3.96 9.90 33.19
C PRO A 462 3.80 10.80 31.95
N ILE A 463 4.03 10.24 30.77
CA ILE A 463 3.80 10.92 29.49
C ILE A 463 2.33 10.72 29.11
N PRO A 464 1.51 11.78 29.01
CA PRO A 464 0.07 11.64 28.79
C PRO A 464 -0.23 11.26 27.33
N GLY A 465 -1.32 10.52 27.11
CA GLY A 465 -1.88 10.27 25.79
C GLY A 465 -1.04 9.43 24.82
N VAL A 466 -0.06 8.67 25.30
CA VAL A 466 0.82 7.84 24.44
C VAL A 466 0.36 6.38 24.29
N MET A 467 -0.62 5.92 25.07
CA MET A 467 -1.10 4.54 24.99
C MET A 467 -2.49 4.46 24.37
N THR A 468 -2.79 3.38 23.66
CA THR A 468 -4.12 3.11 23.09
C THR A 468 -4.44 1.62 23.23
N LEU A 469 -5.69 1.29 23.58
CA LEU A 469 -6.15 -0.10 23.66
C LEU A 469 -6.16 -0.78 22.28
N GLY A 470 -6.29 0.03 21.23
CA GLY A 470 -6.33 -0.41 19.85
C GLY A 470 -7.06 0.62 18.96
N GLY A 471 -7.33 0.24 17.72
CA GLY A 471 -8.15 1.01 16.79
C GLY A 471 -9.55 1.27 17.35
N GLY A 472 -10.10 2.45 17.10
CA GLY A 472 -11.44 2.84 17.56
C GLY A 472 -11.51 3.36 19.00
N THR A 473 -10.38 3.53 19.69
CA THR A 473 -10.35 4.14 21.03
C THR A 473 -9.47 5.38 21.08
N SER A 474 -9.77 6.30 22.00
CA SER A 474 -8.92 7.45 22.28
C SER A 474 -7.67 7.03 23.04
N ALA A 475 -6.65 7.88 23.01
CA ALA A 475 -5.45 7.68 23.82
C ALA A 475 -5.76 7.70 25.33
N ILE A 476 -4.98 6.93 26.09
CA ILE A 476 -5.07 6.75 27.54
C ILE A 476 -3.70 6.99 28.20
N ASP A 477 -3.73 7.40 29.46
CA ASP A 477 -2.51 7.69 30.25
C ASP A 477 -2.02 6.48 31.05
N GLU A 478 -2.89 5.50 31.28
CA GLU A 478 -2.64 4.34 32.11
C GLU A 478 -3.38 3.12 31.54
N TYR A 479 -2.65 2.03 31.30
CA TYR A 479 -3.25 0.75 30.91
C TYR A 479 -3.47 -0.13 32.14
N ARG A 480 -4.64 -0.78 32.24
CA ARG A 480 -4.98 -1.74 33.30
C ARG A 480 -5.34 -3.09 32.73
N SER A 481 -4.67 -4.13 33.22
CA SER A 481 -4.90 -5.51 32.77
C SER A 481 -6.25 -6.07 33.21
N VAL A 482 -6.67 -7.15 32.56
CA VAL A 482 -7.72 -8.03 33.05
C VAL A 482 -7.32 -8.67 34.38
N ILE A 483 -8.30 -8.90 35.25
CA ILE A 483 -8.13 -9.48 36.57
C ILE A 483 -8.73 -10.88 36.58
N TYR A 484 -7.88 -11.88 36.87
CA TYR A 484 -8.29 -13.25 37.10
C TYR A 484 -8.52 -13.48 38.61
N TYR A 485 -9.63 -14.12 38.96
CA TYR A 485 -10.05 -14.31 40.34
C TYR A 485 -9.25 -15.43 41.01
N HIS A 486 -8.58 -15.14 42.12
CA HIS A 486 -7.75 -16.07 42.88
C HIS A 486 -6.76 -16.89 42.04
N GLU A 487 -6.16 -16.25 41.03
CA GLU A 487 -5.17 -16.87 40.16
C GLU A 487 -3.78 -16.33 40.50
N ASP A 488 -2.88 -17.19 40.99
CA ASP A 488 -1.50 -16.81 41.32
C ASP A 488 -0.58 -16.80 40.09
N LYS A 489 -1.02 -17.44 38.99
CA LYS A 489 -0.30 -17.48 37.69
C LYS A 489 -1.13 -16.90 36.54
N PRO A 490 -1.55 -15.61 36.62
CA PRO A 490 -2.40 -15.02 35.60
C PRO A 490 -1.71 -15.02 34.23
N ARG A 491 -2.44 -15.44 33.20
CA ARG A 491 -2.05 -15.36 31.79
C ARG A 491 -2.93 -14.33 31.09
N TRP A 492 -2.42 -13.12 30.96
CA TRP A 492 -3.14 -12.00 30.34
C TRP A 492 -3.17 -12.14 28.82
N CYS A 493 -1.99 -12.31 28.20
CA CYS A 493 -1.80 -12.26 26.75
C CYS A 493 -2.48 -11.04 26.11
N GLU A 494 -2.41 -9.89 26.80
CA GLU A 494 -3.05 -8.65 26.38
C GLU A 494 -2.06 -7.77 25.62
N THR A 495 -2.37 -7.42 24.38
CA THR A 495 -1.55 -6.54 23.54
C THR A 495 -2.21 -5.18 23.36
N PHE A 496 -1.44 -4.10 23.52
CA PHE A 496 -1.88 -2.74 23.29
C PHE A 496 -0.75 -1.89 22.71
N LYS A 497 -1.10 -0.74 22.12
CA LYS A 497 -0.15 0.11 21.39
C LYS A 497 0.32 1.28 22.24
N ILE A 498 1.61 1.56 22.15
CA ILE A 498 2.31 2.68 22.77
C ILE A 498 2.98 3.49 21.66
N ALA A 499 2.49 4.69 21.40
CA ALA A 499 3.00 5.60 20.38
C ALA A 499 3.65 6.81 21.06
N ILE A 500 4.97 6.75 21.24
CA ILE A 500 5.76 7.80 21.89
C ILE A 500 6.48 8.60 20.80
N PRO A 501 6.48 9.95 20.87
CA PRO A 501 7.32 10.78 20.01
C PRO A 501 8.79 10.33 20.04
N ILE A 502 9.46 10.33 18.88
CA ILE A 502 10.82 9.78 18.74
C ILE A 502 11.82 10.45 19.69
N ASP A 503 11.67 11.76 19.92
CA ASP A 503 12.55 12.55 20.81
C ASP A 503 12.42 12.12 22.28
N GLU A 504 11.20 11.84 22.74
CA GLU A 504 10.91 11.40 24.10
C GLU A 504 11.21 9.90 24.31
N PHE A 505 11.15 9.09 23.25
CA PHE A 505 11.38 7.65 23.29
C PHE A 505 12.75 7.30 23.91
N LYS A 506 13.77 8.11 23.61
CA LYS A 506 15.15 7.92 24.09
C LYS A 506 15.28 7.91 25.61
N GLN A 507 14.46 8.72 26.30
CA GLN A 507 14.50 8.91 27.75
C GLN A 507 13.32 8.23 28.46
N ALA A 508 12.46 7.55 27.72
CA ALA A 508 11.27 6.92 28.25
C ALA A 508 11.51 5.49 28.77
N HIS A 509 10.71 5.10 29.76
CA HIS A 509 10.66 3.73 30.29
C HIS A 509 9.23 3.33 30.64
N LEU A 510 8.99 2.03 30.63
CA LEU A 510 7.72 1.46 31.07
C LEU A 510 7.79 1.14 32.56
N LYS A 511 6.80 1.60 33.32
CA LYS A 511 6.62 1.30 34.73
C LYS A 511 5.41 0.40 34.90
N PHE A 512 5.61 -0.75 35.55
CA PHE A 512 4.58 -1.72 35.89
C PHE A 512 4.37 -1.71 37.39
N THR A 513 3.12 -1.56 37.83
CA THR A 513 2.76 -1.66 39.24
C THR A 513 1.70 -2.73 39.43
N PHE A 514 1.87 -3.55 40.46
CA PHE A 514 0.98 -4.68 40.74
C PHE A 514 0.12 -4.35 41.95
N LYS A 515 -1.20 -4.29 41.74
CA LYS A 515 -2.19 -4.01 42.78
C LYS A 515 -3.09 -5.23 42.98
N HIS A 516 -3.44 -5.50 44.25
CA HIS A 516 -4.50 -6.45 44.54
C HIS A 516 -5.85 -5.75 44.46
N ARG A 517 -6.80 -6.35 43.74
CA ARG A 517 -8.18 -5.86 43.68
C ARG A 517 -9.12 -6.69 44.56
N SER A 518 -9.81 -6.04 45.49
CA SER A 518 -10.69 -6.71 46.46
C SER A 518 -12.14 -6.72 45.99
N SER A 519 -12.90 -7.79 46.30
CA SER A 519 -14.36 -7.80 46.12
C SER A 519 -15.07 -6.76 46.99
N ASN A 520 -14.44 -6.33 48.08
CA ASN A 520 -14.96 -5.27 48.93
C ASN A 520 -14.43 -3.91 48.46
N GLU A 521 -15.33 -3.08 47.89
CA GLU A 521 -15.01 -1.75 47.34
C GLU A 521 -14.29 -0.83 48.36
N ALA A 522 -14.68 -0.86 49.64
CA ALA A 522 -14.06 -0.01 50.66
C ALA A 522 -12.61 -0.45 50.96
N LYS A 523 -12.35 -1.76 50.98
CA LYS A 523 -10.99 -2.30 51.13
C LYS A 523 -10.16 -2.02 49.88
N ASP A 524 -10.75 -2.18 48.69
CA ASP A 524 -10.09 -1.96 47.39
C ASP A 524 -9.55 -0.53 47.22
N LYS A 525 -10.30 0.47 47.69
CA LYS A 525 -9.88 1.88 47.68
C LYS A 525 -8.66 2.14 48.56
N SER A 526 -8.45 1.35 49.61
CA SER A 526 -7.29 1.47 50.51
C SER A 526 -6.07 0.64 50.08
N GLU A 527 -6.24 -0.31 49.15
CA GLU A 527 -5.16 -1.16 48.67
C GLU A 527 -4.15 -0.35 47.82
N LYS A 528 -2.87 -0.44 48.20
CA LYS A 528 -1.74 0.16 47.49
C LYS A 528 -0.95 -0.91 46.71
N PRO A 529 -0.21 -0.54 45.65
CA PRO A 529 0.63 -1.47 44.91
C PRO A 529 1.59 -2.23 45.83
N PHE A 530 1.70 -3.56 45.65
CA PHE A 530 2.54 -4.41 46.48
C PHE A 530 3.89 -4.76 45.81
N ALA A 531 4.00 -4.54 44.51
CA ALA A 531 5.23 -4.76 43.76
C ALA A 531 5.34 -3.81 42.55
N LEU A 532 6.55 -3.69 42.03
CA LEU A 532 6.92 -2.87 40.87
C LEU A 532 7.92 -3.60 39.97
N SER A 533 7.78 -3.40 38.66
CA SER A 533 8.76 -3.76 37.64
C SER A 533 8.90 -2.61 36.66
N TYR A 534 10.00 -2.55 35.92
CA TYR A 534 10.19 -1.53 34.89
C TYR A 534 11.11 -2.03 33.78
N VAL A 535 11.09 -1.39 32.62
CA VAL A 535 12.06 -1.61 31.54
C VAL A 535 12.29 -0.31 30.75
N ARG A 536 13.54 -0.05 30.39
CA ARG A 536 13.90 1.10 29.54
C ARG A 536 13.57 0.81 28.08
N LEU A 537 13.07 1.79 27.35
CA LEU A 537 12.76 1.63 25.93
C LEU A 537 13.99 1.71 25.03
N MET A 538 15.01 2.45 25.47
CA MET A 538 16.32 2.51 24.82
C MET A 538 17.39 1.81 25.66
N GLN A 539 18.18 0.97 25.01
CA GLN A 539 19.31 0.27 25.61
C GLN A 539 20.51 1.21 25.75
N ARG A 540 21.51 0.80 26.56
CA ARG A 540 22.73 1.60 26.80
C ARG A 540 23.58 1.82 25.55
N ASN A 541 23.46 0.94 24.54
CA ASN A 541 24.13 1.06 23.25
C ASN A 541 23.38 1.97 22.26
N GLY A 542 22.26 2.59 22.66
CA GLY A 542 21.44 3.46 21.82
C GLY A 542 20.41 2.74 20.95
N THR A 543 20.42 1.41 20.87
CA THR A 543 19.38 0.64 20.16
C THR A 543 18.09 0.57 20.97
N THR A 544 16.96 0.36 20.30
CA THR A 544 15.68 0.15 20.99
C THR A 544 15.62 -1.18 21.71
N LEU A 545 14.66 -1.32 22.63
CA LEU A 545 14.33 -2.56 23.30
C LEU A 545 14.00 -3.65 22.26
N GLN A 546 14.68 -4.80 22.35
CA GLN A 546 14.59 -5.89 21.37
C GLN A 546 13.19 -6.53 21.33
N ASP A 547 12.78 -7.01 20.14
CA ASP A 547 11.49 -7.67 19.92
C ASP A 547 11.48 -9.13 20.38
N ILE A 548 11.59 -9.32 21.69
CA ILE A 548 11.64 -10.63 22.35
C ILE A 548 10.70 -10.68 23.55
N GLN A 549 10.63 -11.86 24.18
CA GLN A 549 10.06 -11.98 25.51
C GLN A 549 11.07 -11.52 26.56
N HIS A 550 10.66 -10.60 27.42
CA HIS A 550 11.47 -10.07 28.51
C HIS A 550 10.97 -10.58 29.85
N GLU A 551 11.82 -11.30 30.57
CA GLU A 551 11.58 -11.67 31.97
C GLU A 551 12.04 -10.52 32.87
N LEU A 552 11.06 -9.76 33.37
CA LEU A 552 11.29 -8.61 34.22
C LEU A 552 11.46 -9.01 35.68
N LEU A 553 12.32 -8.28 36.38
CA LEU A 553 12.51 -8.45 37.82
C LEU A 553 11.35 -7.79 38.60
N VAL A 554 10.81 -8.51 39.58
CA VAL A 554 9.71 -8.03 40.42
C VAL A 554 10.27 -7.55 41.76
N TYR A 555 10.16 -6.24 42.01
CA TYR A 555 10.57 -5.62 43.26
C TYR A 555 9.37 -5.45 44.19
N LYS A 556 9.44 -6.02 45.40
CA LYS A 556 8.42 -5.83 46.44
C LYS A 556 8.51 -4.41 47.00
N LEU A 557 7.34 -3.81 47.18
CA LEU A 557 7.18 -2.46 47.73
C LEU A 557 6.70 -2.54 49.18
N ASP A 558 7.24 -1.67 50.04
CA ASP A 558 6.61 -1.36 51.32
C ASP A 558 5.38 -0.47 51.06
N GLN A 559 4.18 -1.04 51.20
CA GLN A 559 2.91 -0.34 50.97
C GLN A 559 2.78 0.96 51.78
N LYS A 560 3.42 1.07 52.96
CA LYS A 560 3.34 2.27 53.79
C LYS A 560 4.20 3.42 53.25
N LYS A 561 5.29 3.10 52.54
CA LYS A 561 6.28 4.05 52.01
C LYS A 561 6.20 4.22 50.48
N TYR A 562 5.14 3.74 49.85
CA TYR A 562 4.98 3.84 48.41
C TYR A 562 4.76 5.30 47.99
N GLU A 563 5.66 5.80 47.15
CA GLU A 563 5.56 7.09 46.47
C GLU A 563 5.52 6.89 44.96
N GLU A 564 4.57 7.54 44.29
CA GLU A 564 4.34 7.32 42.86
C GLU A 564 5.44 7.92 41.97
N LYS A 565 6.12 8.97 42.44
CA LYS A 565 7.21 9.66 41.72
C LYS A 565 8.61 9.16 42.09
N ASP A 566 8.73 8.11 42.91
CA ASP A 566 10.05 7.54 43.22
C ASP A 566 10.71 7.02 41.93
N ILE A 567 11.97 7.39 41.70
CA ILE A 567 12.79 6.97 40.56
C ILE A 567 13.96 6.07 40.99
N SER A 568 14.04 5.72 42.27
CA SER A 568 15.12 4.89 42.82
C SER A 568 15.27 3.55 42.09
N TYR A 569 14.16 2.98 41.60
CA TYR A 569 14.14 1.74 40.83
C TYR A 569 14.98 1.80 39.55
N LEU A 570 15.16 2.96 38.92
CA LEU A 570 15.96 3.08 37.70
C LEU A 570 17.45 2.72 37.90
N LYS A 571 17.94 2.77 39.14
CA LYS A 571 19.33 2.40 39.48
C LYS A 571 19.51 0.87 39.63
N LEU A 572 18.42 0.13 39.67
CA LEU A 572 18.43 -1.33 39.80
C LEU A 572 18.50 -2.00 38.41
N PRO A 573 18.78 -3.29 38.30
CA PRO A 573 18.60 -4.01 37.04
C PRO A 573 17.11 -4.17 36.71
N SER A 574 16.76 -4.11 35.43
CA SER A 574 15.36 -4.23 34.95
C SER A 574 14.98 -5.67 34.59
N THR A 575 15.88 -6.39 33.93
CA THR A 575 15.66 -7.74 33.38
C THR A 575 16.55 -8.77 34.05
N ARG A 576 16.13 -10.05 33.97
CA ARG A 576 16.96 -11.17 34.45
C ARG A 576 18.32 -11.24 33.75
N ILE A 577 18.36 -10.93 32.45
CA ILE A 577 19.58 -10.90 31.62
C ILE A 577 20.55 -9.81 32.12
N GLU A 578 20.05 -8.62 32.42
CA GLU A 578 20.87 -7.52 32.96
C GLU A 578 21.47 -7.88 34.31
N LEU A 579 20.71 -8.54 35.19
CA LEU A 579 21.19 -9.02 36.49
C LEU A 579 22.36 -10.01 36.36
N PHE A 580 22.28 -10.96 35.41
CA PHE A 580 23.37 -11.91 35.16
C PHE A 580 24.63 -11.23 34.65
N LYS A 581 24.51 -10.25 33.74
CA LYS A 581 25.67 -9.50 33.22
C LYS A 581 26.41 -8.72 34.31
N LEU A 582 25.68 -8.21 35.30
CA LEU A 582 26.23 -7.39 36.39
C LEU A 582 26.94 -8.20 37.50
N HIS A 583 27.03 -9.53 37.40
CA HIS A 583 27.75 -10.41 38.35
C HIS A 583 27.49 -10.08 39.84
N THR A 584 26.26 -9.68 40.17
CA THR A 584 25.96 -9.16 41.51
C THR A 584 25.63 -10.31 42.45
N GLU A 585 26.57 -10.69 43.31
CA GLU A 585 26.40 -11.78 44.30
C GLU A 585 25.41 -11.43 45.44
N LYS A 586 25.20 -10.13 45.72
CA LYS A 586 24.25 -9.64 46.73
C LYS A 586 22.90 -9.29 46.10
N LYS A 587 21.80 -9.61 46.79
CA LYS A 587 20.45 -9.24 46.36
C LYS A 587 20.37 -7.72 46.16
N PRO A 588 20.01 -7.22 44.97
CA PRO A 588 19.87 -5.80 44.74
C PRO A 588 18.69 -5.27 45.56
N THR A 589 19.02 -4.48 46.58
CA THR A 589 18.08 -3.80 47.47
C THR A 589 18.46 -2.33 47.52
N LEU A 590 17.51 -1.44 47.22
CA LEU A 590 17.72 -0.01 47.28
C LEU A 590 16.47 0.65 47.88
N GLY A 591 16.63 1.33 49.01
CA GLY A 591 15.51 1.97 49.72
C GLY A 591 14.44 0.96 50.15
N SER A 592 13.19 1.20 49.74
CA SER A 592 12.01 0.38 50.03
C SER A 592 11.78 -0.77 49.03
N LEU A 593 12.66 -0.94 48.04
CA LEU A 593 12.55 -1.95 46.98
C LEU A 593 13.41 -3.16 47.29
N THR A 594 12.78 -4.33 47.38
CA THR A 594 13.47 -5.61 47.60
C THR A 594 13.16 -6.59 46.47
N LEU A 595 14.18 -7.14 45.82
CA LEU A 595 14.01 -8.13 44.75
C LEU A 595 13.33 -9.42 45.26
N SER A 596 12.25 -9.83 44.59
CA SER A 596 11.62 -11.14 44.80
C SER A 596 12.24 -12.19 43.89
N ASN A 597 12.66 -13.32 44.45
CA ASN A 597 13.12 -14.47 43.66
C ASN A 597 12.00 -15.47 43.34
N LYS A 598 10.81 -15.28 43.91
CA LYS A 598 9.65 -16.17 43.74
C LYS A 598 8.64 -15.60 42.75
N ASP A 599 8.64 -14.29 42.56
CA ASP A 599 7.69 -13.63 41.69
C ASP A 599 8.33 -13.38 40.32
N THR A 600 7.62 -13.69 39.25
CA THR A 600 8.09 -13.51 37.87
C THR A 600 7.06 -12.72 37.07
N PHE A 601 7.53 -11.97 36.08
CA PHE A 601 6.67 -11.21 35.19
C PHE A 601 7.25 -11.20 33.78
N LEU A 602 6.44 -11.64 32.82
CA LEU A 602 6.85 -11.82 31.43
C LEU A 602 6.06 -10.87 30.52
N ILE A 603 6.79 -10.10 29.73
CA ILE A 603 6.24 -9.24 28.68
C ILE A 603 6.83 -9.63 27.33
N ALA A 604 6.17 -9.24 26.24
CA ALA A 604 6.78 -9.21 24.91
C ALA A 604 6.64 -7.82 24.31
N THR A 605 7.64 -7.43 23.52
CA THR A 605 7.67 -6.16 22.80
C THR A 605 7.78 -6.41 21.30
N ASN A 606 7.16 -5.54 20.52
CA ASN A 606 7.28 -5.49 19.06
C ASN A 606 7.34 -4.01 18.65
N VAL A 607 8.52 -3.54 18.24
CA VAL A 607 8.80 -2.15 17.87
C VAL A 607 8.72 -2.01 16.36
N CYS A 608 7.67 -1.36 15.89
CA CYS A 608 7.47 -0.98 14.50
C CYS A 608 7.93 0.48 14.31
N SER A 609 9.25 0.70 14.21
CA SER A 609 9.84 2.02 13.99
C SER A 609 10.56 2.13 12.65
N THR A 610 10.28 3.18 11.87
CA THR A 610 11.08 3.55 10.68
C THR A 610 12.25 4.48 11.00
N LYS A 611 12.43 4.86 12.28
CA LYS A 611 13.48 5.81 12.71
C LYS A 611 14.41 5.28 13.79
N LEU A 612 13.99 4.25 14.54
CA LEU A 612 14.78 3.70 15.64
C LEU A 612 15.05 2.20 15.39
N THR A 613 16.32 1.87 15.17
CA THR A 613 16.76 0.50 14.87
C THR A 613 17.07 -0.33 16.12
N GLN A 614 16.87 -1.65 16.00
CA GLN A 614 17.32 -2.65 16.97
C GLN A 614 18.71 -3.20 16.64
N ASN A 615 19.22 -2.91 15.45
CA ASN A 615 20.50 -3.41 14.97
C ASN A 615 21.63 -2.39 15.31
N VAL A 616 22.66 -2.88 16.01
CA VAL A 616 23.78 -2.05 16.46
C VAL A 616 24.65 -1.58 15.29
N ASP A 617 24.89 -2.44 14.30
CA ASP A 617 25.71 -2.13 13.13
C ASP A 617 25.07 -1.02 12.29
N LEU A 618 23.75 -1.11 12.10
CA LEU A 618 22.98 -0.08 11.40
C LEU A 618 22.94 1.24 12.18
N LEU A 619 22.79 1.18 13.50
CA LEU A 619 22.80 2.36 14.35
C LEU A 619 24.16 3.08 14.31
N GLY A 620 25.26 2.33 14.24
CA GLY A 620 26.60 2.88 14.08
C GLY A 620 26.71 3.76 12.84
N LEU A 621 26.16 3.30 11.71
CA LEU A 621 26.08 4.09 10.48
C LEU A 621 25.13 5.28 10.62
N LEU A 622 23.92 5.09 11.14
CA LEU A 622 22.93 6.18 11.23
C LEU A 622 23.36 7.30 12.19
N ASN A 623 24.15 6.97 13.21
CA ASN A 623 24.63 7.90 14.22
C ASN A 623 26.12 8.28 14.03
N TRP A 624 26.64 8.11 12.80
CA TRP A 624 28.07 8.29 12.48
C TRP A 624 28.62 9.67 12.86
N ALA A 625 27.79 10.72 12.81
CA ALA A 625 28.18 12.08 13.15
C ALA A 625 28.50 12.28 14.65
N SER A 626 28.01 11.41 15.53
CA SER A 626 28.07 11.58 17.00
C SER A 626 29.42 11.24 17.67
N HIS A 627 30.53 11.22 16.91
CA HIS A 627 31.92 11.16 17.37
C HIS A 627 32.35 9.88 18.14
N ASN A 628 31.53 8.81 18.17
CA ASN A 628 31.82 7.60 18.97
C ASN A 628 31.81 6.28 18.17
N THR A 629 31.88 6.34 16.84
CA THR A 629 31.78 5.17 15.95
C THR A 629 32.95 5.14 14.97
N ASP A 630 33.63 3.99 14.87
CA ASP A 630 34.57 3.77 13.77
C ASP A 630 33.79 3.67 12.46
N LEU A 631 33.93 4.70 11.62
CA LEU A 631 33.23 4.82 10.35
C LEU A 631 33.57 3.66 9.39
N LYS A 632 34.82 3.17 9.43
CA LYS A 632 35.27 2.07 8.58
C LYS A 632 34.58 0.77 8.99
N GLU A 633 34.51 0.49 10.28
CA GLU A 633 33.79 -0.68 10.79
C GLU A 633 32.29 -0.58 10.50
N SER A 634 31.69 0.61 10.64
CA SER A 634 30.27 0.84 10.39
C SER A 634 29.87 0.58 8.93
N LEU A 635 30.67 1.08 7.97
CA LEU A 635 30.47 0.83 6.54
C LEU A 635 30.65 -0.66 6.19
N ALA A 636 31.67 -1.32 6.76
CA ALA A 636 31.88 -2.76 6.55
C ALA A 636 30.78 -3.62 7.19
N ALA A 637 30.20 -3.17 8.31
CA ALA A 637 29.14 -3.87 9.01
C ALA A 637 27.79 -3.76 8.27
N LEU A 638 27.51 -2.65 7.57
CA LEU A 638 26.30 -2.49 6.75
C LEU A 638 26.10 -3.63 5.76
N MET A 639 27.17 -4.12 5.13
CA MET A 639 27.12 -5.23 4.17
C MET A 639 26.73 -6.59 4.80
N LYS A 640 26.72 -6.67 6.13
CA LYS A 640 26.35 -7.87 6.91
C LYS A 640 24.94 -7.76 7.52
N VAL A 641 24.33 -6.59 7.48
CA VAL A 641 22.97 -6.36 8.02
C VAL A 641 21.95 -7.09 7.16
N ASP A 642 20.89 -7.61 7.78
CA ASP A 642 19.80 -8.24 7.05
C ASP A 642 19.14 -7.24 6.08
N GLY A 643 18.89 -7.68 4.86
CA GLY A 643 18.25 -6.87 3.83
C GLY A 643 16.87 -6.35 4.25
N GLU A 644 16.12 -7.11 5.06
CA GLU A 644 14.84 -6.65 5.61
C GLU A 644 14.99 -5.43 6.53
N GLU A 645 16.13 -5.28 7.20
CA GLU A 645 16.39 -4.12 8.04
C GLU A 645 16.82 -2.92 7.19
N ILE A 646 17.66 -3.14 6.18
CA ILE A 646 18.13 -2.08 5.27
C ILE A 646 16.96 -1.44 4.52
N VAL A 647 16.03 -2.24 3.99
CA VAL A 647 14.88 -1.69 3.23
C VAL A 647 13.91 -0.90 4.11
N LYS A 648 13.83 -1.18 5.42
CA LYS A 648 13.02 -0.38 6.37
C LYS A 648 13.58 1.03 6.57
N PHE A 649 14.91 1.14 6.57
CA PHE A 649 15.64 2.39 6.78
C PHE A 649 16.27 2.92 5.48
N LEU A 650 15.76 2.51 4.31
CA LEU A 650 16.42 2.74 3.02
C LEU A 650 16.78 4.21 2.79
N GLN A 651 15.83 5.11 3.08
CA GLN A 651 16.04 6.55 2.98
C GLN A 651 17.14 7.02 3.93
N ASP A 652 17.02 6.74 5.24
CA ASP A 652 17.99 7.20 6.24
C ASP A 652 19.40 6.62 6.02
N VAL A 653 19.51 5.39 5.50
CA VAL A 653 20.78 4.76 5.12
C VAL A 653 21.40 5.48 3.92
N LEU A 654 20.63 5.75 2.87
CA LEU A 654 21.14 6.47 1.70
C LEU A 654 21.56 7.90 2.08
N ASP A 655 20.75 8.60 2.87
CA ASP A 655 21.07 9.94 3.38
C ASP A 655 22.37 9.91 4.20
N ALA A 656 22.53 8.93 5.10
CA ALA A 656 23.77 8.78 5.86
C ALA A 656 24.98 8.54 4.95
N LEU A 657 24.88 7.64 3.97
CA LEU A 657 25.95 7.33 3.01
C LEU A 657 26.36 8.56 2.20
N PHE A 658 25.39 9.32 1.67
CA PHE A 658 25.71 10.53 0.90
C PHE A 658 26.22 11.67 1.78
N ASN A 659 25.75 11.80 3.01
CA ASN A 659 26.31 12.77 3.96
C ASN A 659 27.76 12.42 4.34
N ILE A 660 28.09 11.14 4.50
CA ILE A 660 29.47 10.66 4.69
C ILE A 660 30.33 10.99 3.46
N LEU A 661 29.80 10.75 2.25
CA LEU A 661 30.48 11.07 0.99
C LEU A 661 30.78 12.57 0.88
N MET A 662 29.86 13.43 1.32
CA MET A 662 29.99 14.89 1.24
C MET A 662 30.87 15.50 2.34
N SER A 663 30.86 14.92 3.55
CA SER A 663 31.55 15.51 4.72
C SER A 663 33.05 15.21 4.76
N ASN A 664 33.51 14.18 4.06
CA ASN A 664 34.92 13.79 4.02
C ASN A 664 35.59 14.36 2.77
N SER A 665 36.33 15.46 2.93
CA SER A 665 37.01 16.16 1.82
C SER A 665 38.23 15.42 1.27
N ASP A 666 38.91 14.58 2.08
CA ASP A 666 40.32 14.20 1.81
C ASP A 666 40.65 12.70 1.89
N SER A 667 39.69 11.77 1.85
CA SER A 667 39.99 10.33 1.92
C SER A 667 39.27 9.51 0.84
N ASP A 668 40.01 9.17 -0.23
CA ASP A 668 39.60 8.23 -1.29
C ASP A 668 39.10 6.89 -0.74
N VAL A 669 39.57 6.49 0.45
CA VAL A 669 39.21 5.23 1.11
C VAL A 669 37.73 5.20 1.49
N TYR A 670 37.18 6.28 2.04
CA TYR A 670 35.76 6.33 2.41
C TYR A 670 34.87 6.46 1.18
N ASP A 671 35.32 7.15 0.13
CA ASP A 671 34.59 7.26 -1.13
C ASP A 671 34.41 5.87 -1.79
N ASP A 672 35.46 5.04 -1.80
CA ASP A 672 35.39 3.67 -2.30
C ASP A 672 34.44 2.79 -1.48
N MET A 673 34.47 2.90 -0.15
CA MET A 673 33.62 2.11 0.76
C MET A 673 32.13 2.51 0.69
N VAL A 674 31.85 3.81 0.61
CA VAL A 674 30.47 4.31 0.42
C VAL A 674 29.92 3.82 -0.91
N PHE A 675 30.72 3.85 -1.97
CA PHE A 675 30.31 3.32 -3.27
C PHE A 675 29.98 1.83 -3.22
N GLU A 676 30.78 1.02 -2.51
CA GLU A 676 30.48 -0.40 -2.29
C GLU A 676 29.17 -0.63 -1.52
N CYS A 677 28.89 0.20 -0.52
CA CYS A 677 27.62 0.18 0.20
C CYS A 677 26.43 0.53 -0.73
N LEU A 678 26.57 1.54 -1.59
CA LEU A 678 25.55 1.90 -2.57
C LEU A 678 25.29 0.75 -3.55
N LEU A 679 26.33 0.10 -4.06
CA LEU A 679 26.20 -1.07 -4.94
C LEU A 679 25.51 -2.25 -4.23
N TYR A 680 25.80 -2.45 -2.95
CA TYR A 680 25.14 -3.47 -2.14
C TYR A 680 23.64 -3.19 -2.01
N ILE A 681 23.25 -1.95 -1.71
CA ILE A 681 21.83 -1.54 -1.60
C ILE A 681 21.10 -1.67 -2.95
N ILE A 682 21.70 -1.19 -4.04
CA ILE A 682 21.10 -1.31 -5.39
C ILE A 682 20.96 -2.79 -5.79
N GLY A 683 21.98 -3.61 -5.49
CA GLY A 683 21.95 -5.05 -5.71
C GLY A 683 20.85 -5.74 -4.90
N LEU A 684 20.67 -5.33 -3.64
CA LEU A 684 19.63 -5.83 -2.74
C LEU A 684 18.23 -5.54 -3.29
N VAL A 685 17.96 -4.29 -3.66
CA VAL A 685 16.66 -3.85 -4.20
C VAL A 685 16.37 -4.48 -5.58
N SER A 686 17.42 -4.88 -6.31
CA SER A 686 17.28 -5.60 -7.59
C SER A 686 17.02 -7.10 -7.43
N ASP A 687 17.15 -7.66 -6.23
CA ASP A 687 16.82 -9.05 -5.94
C ASP A 687 15.30 -9.27 -6.05
N ARG A 688 14.88 -10.45 -6.55
CA ARG A 688 13.47 -10.85 -6.62
C ARG A 688 12.76 -10.75 -5.27
N LYS A 689 13.48 -10.96 -4.15
CA LYS A 689 12.91 -10.82 -2.80
C LYS A 689 12.48 -9.38 -2.50
N TYR A 690 13.21 -8.38 -2.98
CA TYR A 690 13.03 -6.97 -2.63
C TYR A 690 12.65 -6.07 -3.82
N GLN A 691 12.29 -6.65 -4.97
CA GLN A 691 12.01 -5.91 -6.21
C GLN A 691 10.89 -4.86 -6.05
N HIS A 692 9.96 -5.07 -5.12
CA HIS A 692 8.91 -4.09 -4.79
C HIS A 692 9.44 -2.80 -4.16
N PHE A 693 10.72 -2.76 -3.74
CA PHE A 693 11.42 -1.56 -3.29
C PHE A 693 12.08 -0.77 -4.45
N GLN A 694 12.10 -1.28 -5.69
CA GLN A 694 12.65 -0.53 -6.83
C GLN A 694 11.92 0.82 -7.03
N PRO A 695 10.57 0.89 -7.03
CA PRO A 695 9.86 2.17 -7.12
C PRO A 695 10.17 3.12 -5.95
N ILE A 696 10.50 2.59 -4.76
CA ILE A 696 10.89 3.41 -3.60
C ILE A 696 12.26 4.05 -3.83
N LEU A 697 13.23 3.28 -4.32
CA LEU A 697 14.54 3.82 -4.69
C LEU A 697 14.41 4.87 -5.80
N ASP A 698 13.54 4.61 -6.79
CA ASP A 698 13.24 5.56 -7.86
C ASP A 698 12.69 6.88 -7.32
N LEU A 699 11.71 6.79 -6.41
CA LEU A 699 11.07 7.94 -5.78
C LEU A 699 12.04 8.72 -4.88
N TYR A 700 12.90 8.02 -4.13
CA TYR A 700 13.95 8.65 -3.34
C TYR A 700 14.88 9.48 -4.23
N ILE A 701 15.35 8.91 -5.35
CA ILE A 701 16.24 9.59 -6.29
C ILE A 701 15.58 10.85 -6.86
N SER A 702 14.28 10.80 -7.18
CA SER A 702 13.58 11.93 -7.82
C SER A 702 13.08 13.01 -6.85
N GLU A 703 12.70 12.65 -5.61
CA GLU A 703 12.02 13.59 -4.70
C GLU A 703 12.78 13.89 -3.39
N SER A 704 13.55 12.94 -2.86
CA SER A 704 14.15 13.08 -1.52
C SER A 704 15.67 13.33 -1.54
N PHE A 705 16.36 12.88 -2.59
CA PHE A 705 17.80 12.99 -2.70
C PHE A 705 18.27 14.45 -2.73
N SER A 706 19.28 14.81 -1.92
CA SER A 706 19.69 16.20 -1.72
C SER A 706 21.21 16.46 -1.80
N ALA A 707 22.01 15.48 -2.23
CA ALA A 707 23.47 15.61 -2.23
C ALA A 707 24.00 16.29 -3.51
N THR A 708 24.34 17.58 -3.42
CA THR A 708 24.66 18.43 -4.58
C THR A 708 26.03 18.21 -5.21
N LEU A 709 27.06 17.79 -4.45
CA LEU A 709 28.41 17.53 -4.99
C LEU A 709 28.74 16.03 -5.11
N ALA A 710 27.77 15.14 -4.83
CA ALA A 710 27.98 13.71 -4.90
C ALA A 710 28.43 13.26 -6.30
N TYR A 711 27.98 13.94 -7.37
CA TYR A 711 28.39 13.61 -8.74
C TYR A 711 29.91 13.63 -8.95
N LYS A 712 30.66 14.59 -8.34
CA LYS A 712 32.12 14.70 -8.53
C LYS A 712 32.84 13.46 -8.01
N LYS A 713 32.51 13.04 -6.78
CA LYS A 713 33.08 11.86 -6.13
C LYS A 713 32.61 10.56 -6.80
N LEU A 714 31.32 10.45 -7.14
CA LEU A 714 30.78 9.27 -7.82
C LEU A 714 31.43 9.05 -9.20
N ILE A 715 31.63 10.11 -9.99
CA ILE A 715 32.30 10.00 -11.29
C ILE A 715 33.76 9.57 -11.09
N ALA A 716 34.48 10.14 -10.12
CA ALA A 716 35.87 9.80 -9.84
C ALA A 716 36.02 8.31 -9.44
N VAL A 717 35.20 7.82 -8.51
CA VAL A 717 35.21 6.41 -8.07
C VAL A 717 34.82 5.47 -9.21
N LEU A 718 33.77 5.81 -9.97
CA LEU A 718 33.31 4.99 -11.09
C LEU A 718 34.39 4.88 -12.17
N ARG A 719 35.05 6.00 -12.52
CA ARG A 719 36.15 6.04 -13.47
C ARG A 719 37.34 5.22 -12.99
N LYS A 720 37.80 5.43 -11.75
CA LYS A 720 38.90 4.68 -11.12
C LYS A 720 38.69 3.16 -11.24
N ARG A 721 37.47 2.69 -10.99
CA ARG A 721 37.10 1.26 -11.06
C ARG A 721 37.02 0.71 -12.48
N ILE A 722 36.67 1.55 -13.46
CA ILE A 722 36.64 1.17 -14.89
C ILE A 722 38.07 1.09 -15.43
N ASP A 723 38.90 2.09 -15.13
CA ASP A 723 40.27 2.18 -15.61
C ASP A 723 41.14 1.03 -15.03
N SER A 724 40.83 0.54 -13.81
CA SER A 724 41.53 -0.60 -13.20
C SER A 724 41.12 -1.98 -13.75
N ALA A 725 40.12 -2.08 -14.65
CA ALA A 725 39.52 -3.34 -15.09
C ALA A 725 40.51 -4.38 -15.66
N SER A 726 41.62 -3.91 -16.24
CA SER A 726 42.65 -4.76 -16.85
C SER A 726 43.61 -5.38 -15.83
N THR A 727 43.86 -4.71 -14.71
CA THR A 727 44.81 -5.11 -13.65
C THR A 727 44.14 -5.76 -12.44
N SER A 728 42.82 -5.78 -12.41
CA SER A 728 42.02 -6.23 -11.27
C SER A 728 42.06 -7.74 -10.99
N ASP A 729 42.18 -8.08 -9.71
CA ASP A 729 42.01 -9.43 -9.17
C ASP A 729 40.56 -9.92 -9.29
N GLY A 730 40.31 -11.21 -8.97
CA GLY A 730 38.97 -11.81 -9.06
C GLY A 730 37.88 -11.07 -8.26
N GLN A 731 38.21 -10.59 -7.06
CA GLN A 731 37.27 -9.82 -6.21
C GLN A 731 36.94 -8.44 -6.78
N GLU A 732 37.94 -7.74 -7.32
CA GLU A 732 37.72 -6.43 -7.95
C GLU A 732 36.90 -6.54 -9.25
N ARG A 733 37.08 -7.62 -10.03
CA ARG A 733 36.22 -7.89 -11.19
C ARG A 733 34.77 -8.15 -10.83
N ASP A 734 34.51 -8.91 -9.77
CA ASP A 734 33.16 -9.15 -9.29
C ASP A 734 32.48 -7.84 -8.86
N LEU A 735 33.25 -6.95 -8.23
CA LEU A 735 32.77 -5.62 -7.88
C LEU A 735 32.49 -4.76 -9.12
N LEU A 736 33.38 -4.76 -10.10
CA LEU A 736 33.17 -4.06 -11.38
C LEU A 736 31.93 -4.60 -12.13
N LEU A 737 31.69 -5.90 -12.10
CA LEU A 737 30.47 -6.49 -12.66
C LEU A 737 29.21 -6.00 -11.93
N LYS A 738 29.23 -5.89 -10.60
CA LYS A 738 28.15 -5.30 -9.81
C LYS A 738 27.95 -3.82 -10.15
N THR A 739 29.03 -3.07 -10.36
CA THR A 739 29.00 -1.69 -10.83
C THR A 739 28.29 -1.56 -12.16
N MET A 740 28.65 -2.39 -13.16
CA MET A 740 28.01 -2.36 -14.48
C MET A 740 26.54 -2.77 -14.43
N LYS A 741 26.17 -3.72 -13.56
CA LYS A 741 24.76 -4.09 -13.32
C LYS A 741 23.95 -2.97 -12.69
N SER A 742 24.59 -2.13 -11.89
CA SER A 742 23.96 -1.01 -11.15
C SER A 742 24.12 0.33 -11.87
N LEU A 743 24.70 0.34 -13.07
CA LEU A 743 25.08 1.55 -13.81
C LEU A 743 23.92 2.50 -14.03
N GLN A 744 22.71 1.97 -14.25
CA GLN A 744 21.48 2.74 -14.37
C GLN A 744 21.27 3.66 -13.15
N TYR A 745 21.34 3.12 -11.94
CA TYR A 745 21.12 3.87 -10.71
C TYR A 745 22.31 4.78 -10.38
N CYS A 746 23.55 4.33 -10.61
CA CYS A 746 24.74 5.17 -10.42
C CYS A 746 24.68 6.44 -11.28
N MET A 747 24.34 6.30 -12.57
CA MET A 747 24.18 7.43 -13.47
C MET A 747 23.01 8.32 -13.08
N ARG A 748 21.90 7.76 -12.57
CA ARG A 748 20.79 8.56 -12.06
C ARG A 748 21.19 9.42 -10.86
N PHE A 749 21.92 8.88 -9.89
CA PHE A 749 22.45 9.67 -8.77
C PHE A 749 23.38 10.79 -9.25
N ILE A 750 24.26 10.52 -10.23
CA ILE A 750 25.14 11.53 -10.84
C ILE A 750 24.31 12.65 -11.49
N VAL A 751 23.29 12.29 -12.29
CA VAL A 751 22.44 13.25 -13.00
C VAL A 751 21.61 14.10 -12.03
N GLU A 752 20.93 13.50 -11.06
CA GLU A 752 20.13 14.28 -10.09
C GLU A 752 21.02 15.17 -9.21
N SER A 753 22.18 14.67 -8.79
CA SER A 753 23.16 15.47 -8.03
C SER A 753 23.60 16.69 -8.84
N ARG A 754 23.83 16.54 -10.14
CA ARG A 754 24.17 17.64 -11.04
C ARG A 754 23.02 18.63 -11.22
N LEU A 755 21.79 18.16 -11.34
CA LEU A 755 20.63 19.04 -11.48
C LEU A 755 20.44 19.90 -10.23
N LEU A 756 20.54 19.29 -9.05
CA LEU A 756 20.51 19.99 -7.76
C LEU A 756 21.65 21.02 -7.64
N PHE A 757 22.84 20.71 -8.14
CA PHE A 757 23.94 21.68 -8.18
C PHE A 757 23.68 22.84 -9.15
N THR A 758 23.05 22.56 -10.30
CA THR A 758 22.75 23.58 -11.33
C THR A 758 21.69 24.57 -10.84
N GLU A 759 20.77 24.12 -9.99
CA GLU A 759 19.82 25.01 -9.29
C GLU A 759 20.52 26.00 -8.33
N LEU A 760 21.72 25.67 -7.87
CA LEU A 760 22.51 26.47 -6.92
C LEU A 760 23.64 27.28 -7.58
N ASN A 761 24.21 26.83 -8.71
CA ASN A 761 25.39 27.40 -9.39
C ASN A 761 25.34 27.24 -10.93
N GLN A 762 25.98 28.15 -11.67
CA GLN A 762 25.93 28.24 -13.15
C GLN A 762 27.14 27.64 -13.92
N ASP A 763 27.99 26.81 -13.32
CA ASP A 763 29.16 26.25 -14.03
C ASP A 763 28.82 24.93 -14.76
N GLU A 764 28.65 24.95 -16.09
CA GLU A 764 28.34 23.78 -16.93
C GLU A 764 29.56 23.04 -17.51
N GLU A 765 30.67 23.73 -17.78
CA GLU A 765 31.78 23.17 -18.57
C GLU A 765 32.57 22.06 -17.84
N GLU A 766 32.89 22.23 -16.55
CA GLU A 766 33.66 21.25 -15.76
C GLU A 766 32.95 19.88 -15.68
N PHE A 767 31.63 19.90 -15.48
CA PHE A 767 30.84 18.67 -15.41
C PHE A 767 30.82 17.92 -16.75
N SER A 768 30.56 18.64 -17.85
CA SER A 768 30.50 18.04 -19.19
C SER A 768 31.81 17.34 -19.52
N GLN A 769 32.96 17.97 -19.22
CA GLN A 769 34.26 17.38 -19.45
C GLN A 769 34.46 16.10 -18.60
N THR A 770 34.17 16.15 -17.31
CA THR A 770 34.36 15.01 -16.39
C THR A 770 33.47 13.82 -16.77
N LEU A 771 32.23 14.09 -17.21
CA LEU A 771 31.31 13.05 -17.69
C LEU A 771 31.77 12.47 -19.03
N THR A 772 32.28 13.30 -19.94
CA THR A 772 32.84 12.86 -21.23
C THR A 772 34.02 11.92 -21.02
N GLU A 773 34.93 12.25 -20.10
CA GLU A 773 36.06 11.39 -19.72
C GLU A 773 35.60 10.04 -19.17
N LEU A 774 34.58 10.03 -18.30
CA LEU A 774 33.99 8.79 -17.79
C LEU A 774 33.40 7.91 -18.91
N LEU A 775 32.66 8.51 -19.85
CA LEU A 775 32.09 7.79 -20.98
C LEU A 775 33.19 7.24 -21.91
N HIS A 776 34.28 7.97 -22.11
CA HIS A 776 35.45 7.43 -22.84
C HIS A 776 36.14 6.28 -22.09
N SER A 777 36.25 6.31 -20.76
CA SER A 777 36.73 5.15 -19.99
C SER A 777 35.85 3.91 -20.22
N ILE A 778 34.52 4.09 -20.36
CA ILE A 778 33.60 2.99 -20.72
C ILE A 778 33.87 2.48 -22.14
N VAL A 779 34.19 3.36 -23.09
CA VAL A 779 34.59 2.94 -24.45
C VAL A 779 35.92 2.17 -24.42
N GLU A 780 36.90 2.61 -23.63
CA GLU A 780 38.18 1.92 -23.49
C GLU A 780 38.00 0.51 -22.90
N LEU A 781 37.10 0.34 -21.93
CA LEU A 781 36.72 -0.97 -21.40
C LEU A 781 36.25 -1.94 -22.50
N MET A 782 35.64 -1.45 -23.58
CA MET A 782 35.19 -2.26 -24.71
C MET A 782 36.34 -2.73 -25.62
N ARG A 783 37.54 -2.12 -25.53
CA ARG A 783 38.73 -2.53 -26.29
C ARG A 783 39.39 -3.79 -25.75
N HIS A 784 39.16 -4.12 -24.49
CA HIS A 784 39.82 -5.28 -23.87
C HIS A 784 39.32 -6.60 -24.47
N GLU A 785 40.25 -7.41 -24.98
CA GLU A 785 39.95 -8.69 -25.64
C GLU A 785 39.97 -9.90 -24.68
N THR A 786 40.34 -9.70 -23.42
CA THR A 786 40.50 -10.80 -22.45
C THR A 786 39.16 -11.41 -22.05
N ASP A 787 39.05 -12.73 -21.98
CA ASP A 787 37.79 -13.41 -21.59
C ASP A 787 37.30 -13.02 -20.20
N ALA A 788 38.21 -12.59 -19.33
CA ALA A 788 37.88 -12.12 -17.99
C ALA A 788 37.01 -10.84 -17.96
N THR A 789 36.99 -10.04 -19.05
CA THR A 789 36.18 -8.82 -19.15
C THR A 789 34.83 -9.05 -19.83
N LEU A 790 34.57 -10.23 -20.40
CA LEU A 790 33.35 -10.54 -21.18
C LEU A 790 32.05 -10.24 -20.42
N LEU A 791 31.97 -10.68 -19.15
CA LEU A 791 30.77 -10.49 -18.33
C LEU A 791 30.53 -9.01 -18.02
N VAL A 792 31.60 -8.26 -17.78
CA VAL A 792 31.55 -6.82 -17.48
C VAL A 792 31.13 -6.03 -18.72
N GLN A 793 31.75 -6.30 -19.87
CA GLN A 793 31.39 -5.71 -21.17
C GLN A 793 29.93 -6.01 -21.54
N GLY A 794 29.50 -7.25 -21.37
CA GLY A 794 28.12 -7.66 -21.61
C GLY A 794 27.11 -6.98 -20.67
N ALA A 795 27.46 -6.78 -19.40
CA ALA A 795 26.63 -6.03 -18.46
C ALA A 795 26.56 -4.55 -18.84
N CYS A 796 27.68 -3.93 -19.18
CA CYS A 796 27.72 -2.53 -19.61
C CYS A 796 26.82 -2.30 -20.84
N LEU A 797 26.95 -3.13 -21.88
CA LEU A 797 26.09 -3.06 -23.09
C LEU A 797 24.59 -3.19 -22.78
N LYS A 798 24.23 -3.97 -21.76
CA LYS A 798 22.84 -4.17 -21.36
C LYS A 798 22.28 -2.96 -20.59
N TYR A 799 23.04 -2.38 -19.67
CA TYR A 799 22.52 -1.35 -18.75
C TYR A 799 22.84 0.09 -19.19
N LEU A 800 23.88 0.33 -19.99
CA LEU A 800 24.21 1.66 -20.49
C LEU A 800 23.06 2.30 -21.30
N PRO A 801 22.34 1.63 -22.21
CA PRO A 801 21.23 2.26 -22.93
C PRO A 801 20.12 2.79 -22.02
N THR A 802 19.90 2.17 -20.87
CA THR A 802 18.88 2.60 -19.90
C THR A 802 19.21 3.94 -19.24
N THR A 803 20.44 4.43 -19.33
CA THR A 803 20.87 5.73 -18.77
C THR A 803 20.58 6.89 -19.71
N ILE A 804 20.35 6.63 -21.01
CA ILE A 804 20.19 7.66 -22.06
C ILE A 804 19.12 8.71 -21.70
N PRO A 805 17.90 8.33 -21.26
CA PRO A 805 16.88 9.32 -20.91
C PRO A 805 17.30 10.27 -19.78
N HIS A 806 18.14 9.79 -18.86
CA HIS A 806 18.65 10.58 -17.75
C HIS A 806 19.82 11.47 -18.17
N LEU A 807 20.77 10.94 -18.97
CA LEU A 807 21.91 11.71 -19.46
C LEU A 807 21.47 12.89 -20.34
N LEU A 808 20.41 12.73 -21.14
CA LEU A 808 19.84 13.78 -21.97
C LEU A 808 19.35 15.02 -21.18
N ARG A 809 19.15 14.91 -19.86
CA ARG A 809 18.77 16.06 -19.01
C ARG A 809 19.94 16.99 -18.69
N VAL A 810 21.18 16.51 -18.78
CA VAL A 810 22.38 17.24 -18.33
C VAL A 810 23.54 17.21 -19.33
N TYR A 811 23.40 16.49 -20.44
CA TYR A 811 24.47 16.27 -21.42
C TYR A 811 23.95 16.34 -22.85
N SER A 812 24.81 16.79 -23.77
CA SER A 812 24.44 16.98 -25.18
C SER A 812 24.14 15.66 -25.88
N GLY A 813 22.96 15.57 -26.51
CA GLY A 813 22.56 14.40 -27.29
C GLY A 813 23.48 14.12 -28.47
N THR A 814 24.05 15.15 -29.10
CA THR A 814 24.97 14.98 -30.24
C THR A 814 26.30 14.38 -29.81
N GLN A 815 26.87 14.86 -28.69
CA GLN A 815 28.09 14.29 -28.10
C GLN A 815 27.86 12.86 -27.63
N LEU A 816 26.73 12.59 -26.96
CA LEU A 816 26.36 11.25 -26.54
C LEU A 816 26.23 10.29 -27.74
N SER A 817 25.65 10.76 -28.85
CA SER A 817 25.51 9.97 -30.09
C SER A 817 26.87 9.60 -30.69
N ILE A 818 27.86 10.50 -30.64
CA ILE A 818 29.23 10.22 -31.08
C ILE A 818 29.87 9.15 -30.21
N ILE A 819 29.76 9.27 -28.88
CA ILE A 819 30.37 8.31 -27.94
C ILE A 819 29.69 6.93 -28.03
N LEU A 820 28.36 6.87 -28.14
CA LEU A 820 27.64 5.60 -28.34
C LEU A 820 28.02 4.94 -29.68
N THR A 821 28.25 5.75 -30.72
CA THR A 821 28.79 5.25 -31.99
C THR A 821 30.18 4.65 -31.78
N GLU A 822 31.06 5.36 -31.08
CA GLU A 822 32.42 4.90 -30.79
C GLU A 822 32.38 3.57 -30.00
N LEU A 823 31.56 3.48 -28.96
CA LEU A 823 31.32 2.27 -28.18
C LEU A 823 30.94 1.08 -29.07
N LEU A 824 29.98 1.27 -29.98
CA LEU A 824 29.53 0.23 -30.89
C LEU A 824 30.61 -0.19 -31.90
N THR A 825 31.46 0.74 -32.35
CA THR A 825 32.54 0.42 -33.29
C THR A 825 33.77 -0.21 -32.64
N THR A 826 33.99 0.07 -31.36
CA THR A 826 35.19 -0.33 -30.60
C THR A 826 35.19 -1.82 -30.24
N LEU A 827 34.01 -2.44 -30.12
CA LEU A 827 33.88 -3.88 -29.87
C LEU A 827 34.42 -4.73 -31.03
N PRO A 828 35.35 -5.67 -30.76
CA PRO A 828 35.89 -6.59 -31.78
C PRO A 828 34.81 -7.40 -32.50
N ALA A 829 35.03 -7.70 -33.79
CA ALA A 829 34.12 -8.50 -34.60
C ALA A 829 33.94 -9.92 -34.01
N GLY A 830 32.70 -10.41 -33.95
CA GLY A 830 32.36 -11.73 -33.40
C GLY A 830 32.24 -11.78 -31.86
N ARG A 831 32.61 -10.72 -31.14
CA ARG A 831 32.51 -10.64 -29.68
C ARG A 831 31.22 -9.94 -29.25
N LEU A 832 30.44 -10.58 -28.38
CA LEU A 832 29.19 -10.03 -27.83
C LEU A 832 28.19 -9.55 -28.90
N THR A 833 28.18 -10.15 -30.10
CA THR A 833 27.34 -9.75 -31.24
C THR A 833 25.86 -9.63 -30.86
N LYS A 834 25.34 -10.58 -30.07
CA LYS A 834 23.95 -10.55 -29.59
C LYS A 834 23.68 -9.35 -28.69
N GLN A 835 24.52 -9.13 -27.67
CA GLN A 835 24.38 -8.03 -26.73
C GLN A 835 24.50 -6.68 -27.44
N LYS A 836 25.46 -6.55 -28.37
CA LYS A 836 25.63 -5.37 -29.22
C LYS A 836 24.34 -5.04 -29.99
N MET A 837 23.68 -6.03 -30.56
CA MET A 837 22.41 -5.83 -31.27
C MET A 837 21.25 -5.48 -30.35
N MET A 838 21.22 -6.02 -29.13
CA MET A 838 20.24 -5.59 -28.12
C MET A 838 20.47 -4.13 -27.73
N THR A 839 21.72 -3.72 -27.53
CA THR A 839 22.08 -2.30 -27.27
C THR A 839 21.64 -1.38 -28.40
N VAL A 840 21.88 -1.77 -29.67
CA VAL A 840 21.42 -1.01 -30.84
C VAL A 840 19.89 -0.87 -30.83
N ASN A 841 19.17 -1.96 -30.57
CA ASN A 841 17.72 -1.93 -30.46
C ASN A 841 17.25 -0.95 -29.38
N ASP A 842 17.87 -0.98 -28.20
CA ASP A 842 17.51 -0.10 -27.09
C ASP A 842 17.82 1.37 -27.39
N ILE A 843 18.92 1.66 -28.09
CA ILE A 843 19.27 3.03 -28.54
C ILE A 843 18.23 3.55 -29.54
N VAL A 844 17.81 2.74 -30.52
CA VAL A 844 16.83 3.14 -31.55
C VAL A 844 15.46 3.44 -30.94
N HIS A 845 15.09 2.74 -29.86
CA HIS A 845 13.83 2.99 -29.14
C HIS A 845 13.96 4.05 -28.03
N SER A 846 15.14 4.62 -27.83
CA SER A 846 15.36 5.67 -26.83
C SER A 846 14.95 7.06 -27.33
N PRO A 847 14.70 8.04 -26.41
CA PRO A 847 14.41 9.41 -26.78
C PRO A 847 15.50 10.08 -27.65
N LEU A 848 16.75 9.61 -27.55
CA LEU A 848 17.87 10.11 -28.34
C LEU A 848 17.65 9.95 -29.84
N PHE A 849 16.99 8.87 -30.27
CA PHE A 849 16.77 8.61 -31.69
C PHE A 849 15.60 9.41 -32.27
N LEU A 850 14.80 10.07 -31.44
CA LEU A 850 13.72 10.97 -31.88
C LEU A 850 14.27 12.29 -32.44
N ASP A 851 15.43 12.72 -31.95
CA ASP A 851 16.14 13.90 -32.42
C ASP A 851 16.78 13.68 -33.81
N VAL A 852 16.63 14.64 -34.72
CA VAL A 852 17.06 14.51 -36.12
C VAL A 852 18.58 14.50 -36.24
N ASP A 853 19.28 15.35 -35.48
CA ASP A 853 20.73 15.48 -35.54
C ASP A 853 21.41 14.25 -34.93
N CYS A 854 20.91 13.80 -33.78
CA CYS A 854 21.38 12.58 -33.12
C CYS A 854 21.14 11.33 -34.00
N ARG A 855 19.96 11.24 -34.62
CA ARG A 855 19.63 10.16 -35.57
C ARG A 855 20.56 10.17 -36.78
N GLY A 856 20.90 11.33 -37.32
CA GLY A 856 21.83 11.46 -38.44
C GLY A 856 23.19 10.80 -38.16
N ILE A 857 23.70 10.95 -36.93
CA ILE A 857 24.96 10.34 -36.48
C ILE A 857 24.80 8.82 -36.34
N LEU A 858 23.83 8.38 -35.54
CA LEU A 858 23.65 6.98 -35.16
C LEU A 858 23.24 6.08 -36.33
N LEU A 859 22.29 6.53 -37.14
CA LEU A 859 21.67 5.73 -38.21
C LEU A 859 22.70 5.26 -39.23
N SER A 860 23.64 6.14 -39.60
CA SER A 860 24.68 5.83 -40.59
C SER A 860 25.51 4.59 -40.20
N LYS A 861 25.81 4.45 -38.91
CA LYS A 861 26.65 3.37 -38.37
C LYS A 861 25.83 2.12 -38.03
N ILE A 862 24.61 2.30 -37.55
CA ILE A 862 23.67 1.21 -37.30
C ILE A 862 23.35 0.47 -38.60
N ILE A 863 23.13 1.18 -39.71
CA ILE A 863 22.86 0.54 -41.02
C ILE A 863 24.03 -0.34 -41.46
N VAL A 864 25.27 0.13 -41.31
CA VAL A 864 26.47 -0.65 -41.65
C VAL A 864 26.53 -1.92 -40.79
N LEU A 865 26.34 -1.80 -39.47
CA LEU A 865 26.34 -2.95 -38.56
C LEU A 865 25.25 -3.98 -38.93
N VAL A 866 24.04 -3.54 -39.23
CA VAL A 866 22.93 -4.41 -39.62
C VAL A 866 23.21 -5.10 -40.95
N ARG A 867 23.72 -4.35 -41.94
CA ARG A 867 24.07 -4.90 -43.25
C ARG A 867 25.15 -5.98 -43.12
N ASP A 868 26.23 -5.70 -42.40
CA ASP A 868 27.36 -6.62 -42.26
C ASP A 868 26.91 -7.94 -41.58
N LEU A 869 25.96 -7.88 -40.63
CA LEU A 869 25.36 -9.07 -40.01
C LEU A 869 24.45 -9.86 -40.95
N LEU A 870 23.64 -9.16 -41.76
CA LEU A 870 22.80 -9.80 -42.78
C LEU A 870 23.65 -10.49 -43.86
N GLU A 871 24.74 -9.85 -44.28
CA GLU A 871 25.70 -10.42 -45.23
C GLU A 871 26.43 -11.64 -44.65
N ALA A 872 26.77 -11.61 -43.36
CA ALA A 872 27.37 -12.73 -42.63
C ALA A 872 26.41 -13.91 -42.36
N LYS A 873 25.10 -13.75 -42.64
CA LYS A 873 24.02 -14.71 -42.29
C LYS A 873 23.97 -15.04 -40.79
N GLU A 874 24.47 -14.15 -39.94
CA GLU A 874 24.39 -14.25 -38.49
C GLU A 874 23.05 -13.67 -38.00
N GLU A 875 21.93 -14.19 -38.51
CA GLU A 875 20.60 -13.76 -38.10
C GLU A 875 20.41 -14.04 -36.61
N VAL A 876 20.30 -12.98 -35.82
CA VAL A 876 19.95 -13.07 -34.40
C VAL A 876 18.48 -13.51 -34.33
N ARG A 877 18.23 -14.82 -34.24
CA ARG A 877 16.90 -15.35 -33.96
C ARG A 877 16.42 -14.76 -32.63
N TYR A 878 15.46 -13.85 -32.70
CA TYR A 878 14.65 -13.45 -31.56
C TYR A 878 13.83 -14.67 -31.14
N ASN A 879 14.35 -15.47 -30.22
CA ASN A 879 13.50 -16.35 -29.43
C ASN A 879 12.69 -15.44 -28.51
N TYR A 880 11.49 -15.07 -28.96
CA TYR A 880 10.42 -14.66 -28.05
C TYR A 880 10.16 -15.85 -27.12
N ILE A 881 10.60 -15.74 -25.86
CA ILE A 881 10.14 -16.57 -24.74
C ILE A 881 9.45 -15.63 -23.76
#